data_AF-A0A9P9K6H3-F1
#
_entry.id   AF-A0A9P9K6H3-F1
#
_cell.length_a   1.000
_cell.length_b   1.000
_cell.length_c   1.000
_cell.angle_alpha   90.00
_cell.angle_beta   90.00
_cell.angle_gamma   90.00
#
_symmetry.space_group_name_H-M   'P 1'
#
loop_
_entity.id
_entity.type
_entity.pdbx_description
1 polymer ?
#
loop_
_entity_poly.entity_id
_entity_poly.type
_entity_poly.pdbx_seq_one_letter_code
_entity_poly.pdbx_strand_id
1 'polypeptide(L)'
;MANNLRRRKAQDQDPDTKTNESDDTSREESSATDPTTHVRVVEHAVPKTRKRRNTFIFFLGSLFGIIAAGFFASSNDLIDLPEFTDLSMDNLLDALPAGLVKDIRDLIQGERDFAESYEPFSVGTKARAEGLEAYHPMIMIPGVISTGLESWGTANVSKAYFRKRLWGSWTMMKALVMDKEVWKKHVMLDKRTGLDPPNVKLRAAQGFDATDFFITGYWIWSKIFENLASVGYDPTNSFTAAYDWRLSYPNLEVRDRYFTRLKSHIEVALEVDNRKVVLASHSMGSQVLFYFFHWVQSERGGRGGQDWVERHVEAWINISGCMLGAVKDLTAVLSGEMRDTAQLNPFAIYGLEKFLSKEERAEIFRGMPGISSMLPIGGNAVWGNLTWAPDDLPGQNRSYGSLLNFRVGSNWTTPDRNFTVEEGLSYLLNTTEDWYQDQLKGSYSRGIAHTIAEVEANELDPKKWINPLETRLPLAPSLKIYCFYGVGKPTERGYYYRSPDQPLTTNLNITMDTGFTEGDVDHGVIMGEGDGTVNLLSTGYMCNHGWNMKRYNPAGVKVTVVEMPHEPERFNPRGGPRTADHVDILGRYNLNELLLRVAGGKGDTITNYVVSNIKEYASRVKIYDDHHEENEEEKRNS
;
A
#
# COMPACT_ATOMS: atom_id res chain seq x y z
N MET A 1 -31.59 56.76 31.35
CA MET A 1 -31.26 56.50 32.78
C MET A 1 -29.90 55.78 32.75
N ALA A 2 -28.76 56.50 32.75
CA ALA A 2 -28.01 57.02 33.93
C ALA A 2 -27.71 55.89 34.95
N ASN A 3 -26.50 55.56 35.40
CA ASN A 3 -25.16 56.18 35.45
C ASN A 3 -24.10 55.03 35.55
N ASN A 4 -22.96 55.02 34.84
CA ASN A 4 -21.69 55.76 35.04
C ASN A 4 -20.81 55.35 36.25
N LEU A 5 -19.65 54.74 35.90
CA LEU A 5 -18.25 55.20 36.15
C LEU A 5 -17.49 54.94 37.48
N ARG A 6 -16.20 54.57 37.24
CA ARG A 6 -14.92 54.82 37.97
C ARG A 6 -14.46 53.83 39.06
N ARG A 7 -13.16 53.59 39.34
CA ARG A 7 -11.83 53.67 38.66
C ARG A 7 -10.77 53.30 39.74
N ARG A 8 -9.80 52.44 39.39
CA ARG A 8 -8.33 52.48 39.69
C ARG A 8 -7.72 52.49 41.12
N LYS A 9 -6.70 51.60 41.27
CA LYS A 9 -5.25 51.73 41.69
C LYS A 9 -4.90 50.74 42.82
N ALA A 10 -3.91 49.84 42.74
CA ALA A 10 -2.48 49.84 42.34
C ALA A 10 -1.49 50.13 43.50
N GLN A 11 -0.57 49.20 43.76
CA GLN A 11 0.88 49.31 44.05
C GLN A 11 1.36 48.00 44.69
N ASP A 12 2.23 47.21 44.02
CA ASP A 12 3.71 47.34 43.90
C ASP A 12 4.45 47.06 45.22
N GLN A 13 5.28 46.00 45.22
CA GLN A 13 6.73 46.09 45.40
C GLN A 13 7.37 44.69 45.31
N ASP A 14 8.07 44.44 44.20
CA ASP A 14 9.35 43.72 44.17
C ASP A 14 10.44 44.73 44.64
N PRO A 15 11.68 44.34 45.03
CA PRO A 15 12.59 43.79 44.01
C PRO A 15 13.75 42.86 44.51
N ASP A 16 14.31 42.12 43.53
CA ASP A 16 15.75 42.03 43.21
C ASP A 16 16.77 41.44 44.20
N THR A 17 17.84 40.74 43.80
CA THR A 17 18.25 39.94 42.63
C THR A 17 19.63 39.32 42.99
N LYS A 18 19.99 38.19 42.34
CA LYS A 18 21.34 37.83 41.82
C LYS A 18 22.49 37.58 42.86
N THR A 19 23.49 36.71 42.68
CA THR A 19 24.08 36.04 41.50
C THR A 19 25.13 35.00 41.97
N ASN A 20 25.30 33.97 41.15
CA ASN A 20 26.52 33.28 40.68
C ASN A 20 27.46 32.42 41.56
N GLU A 21 27.63 31.19 41.04
CA GLU A 21 28.89 30.47 40.70
C GLU A 21 29.92 30.17 41.80
N SER A 22 30.25 28.89 42.00
CA SER A 22 31.41 28.23 41.34
C SER A 22 31.83 26.94 42.09
N ASP A 23 32.14 25.92 41.30
CA ASP A 23 33.28 24.99 41.41
C ASP A 23 33.48 24.04 42.63
N ASP A 24 33.49 22.74 42.27
CA ASP A 24 34.67 21.85 42.29
C ASP A 24 34.71 20.61 43.22
N THR A 25 35.18 19.54 42.58
CA THR A 25 35.96 18.37 43.05
C THR A 25 35.54 17.43 44.20
N SER A 26 35.21 16.20 43.77
CA SER A 26 36.00 14.96 44.01
C SER A 26 35.71 14.01 45.20
N ARG A 27 35.69 12.71 44.80
CA ARG A 27 36.28 11.50 45.43
C ARG A 27 35.57 10.74 46.59
N GLU A 28 35.12 9.55 46.19
CA GLU A 28 35.49 8.18 46.65
C GLU A 28 35.31 7.69 48.10
N GLU A 29 35.06 6.36 48.16
CA GLU A 29 35.11 5.39 49.27
C GLU A 29 33.82 5.19 50.09
N SER A 30 33.10 4.06 50.03
CA SER A 30 33.45 2.63 50.27
C SER A 30 33.22 2.16 51.72
N SER A 31 32.16 1.37 51.86
CA SER A 31 32.06 0.11 52.64
C SER A 31 31.82 0.12 54.17
N ALA A 32 30.69 -0.53 54.51
CA ALA A 32 30.57 -1.74 55.34
C ALA A 32 30.25 -1.67 56.86
N THR A 33 29.33 -2.60 57.20
CA THR A 33 29.20 -3.45 58.41
C THR A 33 28.49 -2.95 59.70
N ASP A 34 27.26 -3.47 59.91
CA ASP A 34 26.70 -4.34 61.00
C ASP A 34 27.47 -4.46 62.36
N PRO A 35 26.93 -4.96 63.52
CA PRO A 35 25.74 -5.83 63.72
C PRO A 35 24.95 -5.66 65.06
N THR A 36 23.91 -6.50 65.30
CA THR A 36 23.68 -7.35 66.51
C THR A 36 22.24 -7.93 66.56
N THR A 37 22.04 -9.25 66.34
CA THR A 37 21.86 -10.40 67.28
C THR A 37 20.73 -10.35 68.32
N HIS A 38 19.81 -11.33 68.28
CA HIS A 38 19.41 -12.17 69.43
C HIS A 38 18.72 -13.49 68.98
N VAL A 39 19.01 -14.57 69.71
CA VAL A 39 18.68 -15.99 69.46
C VAL A 39 18.05 -16.61 70.73
N ARG A 40 17.11 -17.57 70.58
CA ARG A 40 16.97 -18.91 71.26
C ARG A 40 15.48 -19.37 71.24
N VAL A 41 15.03 -20.63 71.18
CA VAL A 41 15.56 -22.04 71.11
C VAL A 41 14.34 -22.96 70.80
N VAL A 42 14.37 -23.80 69.75
CA VAL A 42 14.46 -25.30 69.65
C VAL A 42 13.29 -26.16 70.20
N GLU A 43 12.75 -27.02 69.33
CA GLU A 43 12.50 -28.45 69.64
C GLU A 43 12.75 -29.34 68.40
N HIS A 44 13.30 -30.54 68.62
CA HIS A 44 13.90 -31.47 67.64
C HIS A 44 12.99 -32.67 67.30
N ALA A 45 13.02 -33.16 66.04
CA ALA A 45 12.76 -34.58 65.72
C ALA A 45 13.36 -35.01 64.35
N VAL A 46 14.14 -36.09 64.32
CA VAL A 46 14.73 -36.80 63.14
C VAL A 46 15.02 -38.27 63.59
N PRO A 47 15.18 -39.35 62.77
CA PRO A 47 14.69 -39.75 61.41
C PRO A 47 14.10 -41.22 61.33
N LYS A 48 13.55 -41.65 60.17
CA LYS A 48 14.04 -42.82 59.35
C LYS A 48 13.15 -43.26 58.15
N THR A 49 13.81 -43.35 56.98
CA THR A 49 13.75 -44.34 55.85
C THR A 49 12.54 -44.53 54.90
N ARG A 50 12.69 -43.98 53.68
CA ARG A 50 12.72 -44.60 52.32
C ARG A 50 11.78 -45.80 51.98
N LYS A 51 10.75 -45.56 51.14
CA LYS A 51 10.41 -46.27 49.87
C LYS A 51 9.03 -45.87 49.32
N ARG A 52 8.96 -45.22 48.15
CA ARG A 52 8.18 -45.62 46.96
C ARG A 52 8.10 -44.48 45.94
N ARG A 53 9.07 -44.50 45.02
CA ARG A 53 8.91 -44.14 43.60
C ARG A 53 7.91 -45.18 43.04
N ASN A 54 6.75 -44.75 42.52
CA ASN A 54 5.97 -45.42 41.44
C ASN A 54 4.53 -44.90 41.26
N THR A 55 4.03 -43.94 42.04
CA THR A 55 2.63 -43.48 41.87
C THR A 55 2.45 -42.39 40.81
N PHE A 56 3.51 -41.64 40.47
CA PHE A 56 3.41 -40.53 39.50
C PHE A 56 3.50 -40.98 38.03
N ILE A 57 4.14 -42.13 37.77
CA ILE A 57 4.28 -42.68 36.41
C ILE A 57 2.96 -43.32 35.93
N PHE A 58 2.13 -43.81 36.86
CA PHE A 58 0.84 -44.42 36.51
C PHE A 58 -0.23 -43.37 36.12
N PHE A 59 -0.19 -42.18 36.72
CA PHE A 59 -1.10 -41.08 36.38
C PHE A 59 -0.75 -40.39 35.05
N LEU A 60 0.54 -40.25 34.73
CA LEU A 60 0.94 -39.75 33.40
C LEU A 60 0.70 -40.80 32.31
N GLY A 61 0.89 -42.09 32.61
CA GLY A 61 0.64 -43.17 31.66
C GLY A 61 -0.84 -43.37 31.32
N SER A 62 -1.75 -43.20 32.29
CA SER A 62 -3.20 -43.30 32.04
C SER A 62 -3.73 -42.11 31.24
N LEU A 63 -3.22 -40.90 31.47
CA LEU A 63 -3.60 -39.71 30.71
C LEU A 63 -3.08 -39.78 29.26
N PHE A 64 -1.84 -40.27 29.06
CA PHE A 64 -1.29 -40.49 27.72
C PHE A 64 -1.97 -41.64 26.98
N GLY A 65 -2.42 -42.68 27.71
CA GLY A 65 -3.18 -43.80 27.17
C GLY A 65 -4.58 -43.40 26.68
N ILE A 66 -5.27 -42.49 27.38
CA ILE A 66 -6.58 -41.97 26.95
C ILE A 66 -6.44 -41.04 25.73
N ILE A 67 -5.37 -40.23 25.69
CA ILE A 67 -5.08 -39.35 24.55
C ILE A 67 -4.67 -40.17 23.32
N ALA A 68 -3.83 -41.20 23.49
CA ALA A 68 -3.45 -42.10 22.41
C ALA A 68 -4.61 -43.00 21.92
N ALA A 69 -5.49 -43.44 22.82
CA ALA A 69 -6.71 -44.17 22.45
C ALA A 69 -7.72 -43.28 21.70
N GLY A 70 -7.83 -41.99 22.08
CA GLY A 70 -8.63 -41.00 21.35
C GLY A 70 -8.09 -40.71 19.95
N PHE A 71 -6.76 -40.76 19.77
CA PHE A 71 -6.10 -40.51 18.49
C PHE A 71 -6.14 -41.72 17.53
N PHE A 72 -6.25 -42.95 18.06
CA PHE A 72 -6.34 -44.18 17.26
C PHE A 72 -7.78 -44.70 17.08
N ALA A 73 -8.78 -44.18 17.79
CA ALA A 73 -10.18 -44.56 17.64
C ALA A 73 -10.93 -43.79 16.53
N SER A 74 -10.32 -42.80 15.87
CA SER A 74 -10.95 -42.03 14.79
C SER A 74 -10.72 -42.59 13.38
N SER A 75 -10.17 -43.81 13.26
CA SER A 75 -10.16 -44.56 12.00
C SER A 75 -11.21 -45.67 12.03
N ASN A 76 -12.48 -45.28 11.90
CA ASN A 76 -13.56 -46.11 11.36
C ASN A 76 -14.71 -45.18 10.94
N ASP A 77 -15.16 -45.34 9.70
CA ASP A 77 -16.22 -44.56 9.07
C ASP A 77 -17.57 -44.65 9.82
N LEU A 78 -18.39 -43.62 9.59
CA LEU A 78 -19.81 -43.43 9.93
C LEU A 78 -20.14 -42.76 11.28
N ILE A 79 -19.94 -41.44 11.36
CA ILE A 79 -20.96 -40.51 11.93
C ILE A 79 -20.90 -39.21 11.12
N ASP A 80 -22.05 -38.86 10.54
CA ASP A 80 -22.31 -37.57 9.89
C ASP A 80 -22.46 -36.49 11.00
N LEU A 81 -21.59 -35.49 11.01
CA LEU A 81 -21.68 -34.31 11.88
C LEU A 81 -21.29 -33.06 11.08
N PRO A 82 -22.23 -32.14 10.81
CA PRO A 82 -21.93 -30.83 10.24
C PRO A 82 -21.36 -29.90 11.33
N GLU A 83 -20.71 -28.82 10.89
CA GLU A 83 -20.17 -27.70 11.69
C GLU A 83 -18.84 -27.94 12.43
N PHE A 84 -17.73 -27.73 11.70
CA PHE A 84 -16.51 -27.15 12.28
C PHE A 84 -16.22 -25.81 11.58
N THR A 85 -16.97 -24.79 12.00
CA THR A 85 -16.62 -23.38 11.84
C THR A 85 -16.33 -22.83 13.23
N ASP A 86 -15.08 -23.00 13.68
CA ASP A 86 -14.36 -22.06 14.54
C ASP A 86 -13.02 -22.68 14.94
N LEU A 87 -11.96 -22.31 14.22
CA LEU A 87 -10.60 -22.45 14.72
C LEU A 87 -10.39 -21.32 15.73
N SER A 88 -10.40 -21.63 17.03
CA SER A 88 -10.06 -20.61 18.04
C SER A 88 -8.63 -20.10 17.81
N MET A 89 -8.47 -18.79 17.92
CA MET A 89 -7.22 -18.07 17.70
C MET A 89 -6.10 -18.54 18.64
N ASP A 90 -6.46 -19.09 19.80
CA ASP A 90 -5.52 -19.59 20.82
C ASP A 90 -4.72 -20.80 20.32
N ASN A 91 -5.37 -21.76 19.64
CA ASN A 91 -4.67 -22.91 19.04
C ASN A 91 -3.74 -22.52 17.87
N LEU A 92 -3.98 -21.36 17.25
CA LEU A 92 -3.12 -20.81 16.20
C LEU A 92 -1.91 -20.08 16.80
N LEU A 93 -2.10 -19.33 17.88
CA LEU A 93 -1.02 -18.62 18.59
C LEU A 93 0.01 -19.60 19.18
N ASP A 94 -0.42 -20.77 19.63
CA ASP A 94 0.47 -21.80 20.18
C ASP A 94 1.44 -22.40 19.15
N ALA A 95 1.13 -22.32 17.86
CA ALA A 95 1.99 -22.78 16.77
C ALA A 95 3.02 -21.72 16.31
N LEU A 96 3.01 -20.52 16.90
CA LEU A 96 3.82 -19.39 16.51
C LEU A 96 4.97 -19.14 17.51
N PRO A 97 6.14 -18.63 17.06
CA PRO A 97 7.21 -18.24 17.97
C PRO A 97 6.74 -17.17 18.98
N ALA A 98 7.24 -17.23 20.23
CA ALA A 98 6.78 -16.35 21.32
C ALA A 98 6.88 -14.84 21.02
N GLY A 99 7.89 -14.40 20.26
CA GLY A 99 7.99 -13.00 19.81
C GLY A 99 6.83 -12.60 18.89
N LEU A 100 6.41 -13.51 18.00
CA LEU A 100 5.31 -13.29 17.07
C LEU A 100 3.96 -13.22 17.79
N VAL A 101 3.76 -14.01 18.84
CA VAL A 101 2.54 -13.97 19.67
C VAL A 101 2.38 -12.62 20.37
N LYS A 102 3.48 -12.03 20.86
CA LYS A 102 3.47 -10.70 21.47
C LYS A 102 3.05 -9.62 20.46
N ASP A 103 3.67 -9.62 19.29
CA ASP A 103 3.38 -8.65 18.23
C ASP A 103 1.91 -8.74 17.74
N ILE A 104 1.33 -9.96 17.70
CA ILE A 104 -0.11 -10.16 17.39
C ILE A 104 -1.00 -9.56 18.46
N ARG A 105 -0.66 -9.74 19.75
CA ARG A 105 -1.44 -9.17 20.85
C ARG A 105 -1.41 -7.64 20.81
N ASP A 106 -0.25 -7.05 20.50
CA ASP A 106 -0.08 -5.61 20.40
C ASP A 106 -0.87 -5.03 19.21
N LEU A 107 -0.96 -5.75 18.08
CA LEU A 107 -1.87 -5.39 16.96
C LEU A 107 -3.34 -5.33 17.42
N ILE A 108 -3.81 -6.44 18.00
CA ILE A 108 -5.23 -6.57 18.39
C ILE A 108 -5.59 -5.47 19.39
N GLN A 109 -4.66 -5.11 20.28
CA GLN A 109 -4.84 -3.99 21.20
C GLN A 109 -4.86 -2.64 20.45
N GLY A 110 -3.87 -2.35 19.60
CA GLY A 110 -3.83 -1.09 18.85
C GLY A 110 -5.05 -0.86 17.96
N GLU A 111 -5.62 -1.90 17.39
CA GLU A 111 -6.85 -1.80 16.60
C GLU A 111 -8.12 -1.71 17.43
N ARG A 112 -8.16 -2.31 18.63
CA ARG A 112 -9.23 -2.06 19.60
C ARG A 112 -9.22 -0.61 20.05
N ASP A 113 -8.06 -0.09 20.45
CA ASP A 113 -7.88 1.30 20.86
C ASP A 113 -8.26 2.27 19.73
N PHE A 114 -7.94 1.93 18.47
CA PHE A 114 -8.36 2.70 17.30
C PHE A 114 -9.87 2.64 17.05
N ALA A 115 -10.47 1.44 17.12
CA ALA A 115 -11.92 1.25 16.97
C ALA A 115 -12.72 1.99 18.04
N GLU A 116 -12.15 2.18 19.24
CA GLU A 116 -12.72 3.03 20.29
C GLU A 116 -12.59 4.54 19.99
N SER A 117 -11.54 4.96 19.27
CA SER A 117 -11.30 6.38 18.90
C SER A 117 -12.07 6.85 17.66
N TYR A 118 -12.45 5.94 16.77
CA TYR A 118 -13.16 6.26 15.53
C TYR A 118 -14.66 6.08 15.73
N GLU A 119 -15.47 7.12 15.49
CA GLU A 119 -16.94 7.01 15.48
C GLU A 119 -17.43 6.46 14.12
N PRO A 120 -17.91 5.20 14.04
CA PRO A 120 -18.42 4.64 12.79
C PRO A 120 -19.65 5.38 12.29
N PHE A 121 -19.81 5.43 10.97
CA PHE A 121 -20.95 6.08 10.29
C PHE A 121 -21.07 7.61 10.51
N SER A 122 -20.16 8.25 11.28
CA SER A 122 -20.28 9.65 11.68
C SER A 122 -20.35 10.61 10.48
N VAL A 123 -19.42 10.46 9.53
CA VAL A 123 -19.37 11.29 8.31
C VAL A 123 -20.60 11.05 7.44
N GLY A 124 -21.00 9.79 7.26
CA GLY A 124 -22.18 9.42 6.49
C GLY A 124 -23.49 9.91 7.11
N THR A 125 -23.61 9.86 8.44
CA THR A 125 -24.78 10.37 9.18
C THR A 125 -24.88 11.88 9.07
N LYS A 126 -23.75 12.60 9.17
CA LYS A 126 -23.67 14.04 8.92
C LYS A 126 -24.09 14.37 7.48
N ALA A 127 -23.54 13.65 6.50
CA ALA A 127 -23.88 13.84 5.09
C ALA A 127 -25.38 13.62 4.83
N ARG A 128 -25.98 12.58 5.43
CA ARG A 128 -27.42 12.35 5.36
C ARG A 128 -28.22 13.50 5.99
N ALA A 129 -27.78 14.03 7.13
CA ALA A 129 -28.42 15.19 7.76
C ALA A 129 -28.32 16.46 6.89
N GLU A 130 -27.27 16.59 6.07
CA GLU A 130 -27.12 17.62 5.03
C GLU A 130 -27.92 17.32 3.74
N GLY A 131 -28.76 16.28 3.76
CA GLY A 131 -29.60 15.88 2.63
C GLY A 131 -28.81 15.27 1.47
N LEU A 132 -27.73 14.53 1.75
CA LEU A 132 -27.12 13.62 0.78
C LEU A 132 -27.78 12.26 0.89
N GLU A 133 -28.03 11.66 -0.27
CA GLU A 133 -28.57 10.32 -0.43
C GLU A 133 -27.82 9.61 -1.57
N ALA A 134 -27.92 8.29 -1.63
CA ALA A 134 -27.40 7.52 -2.74
C ALA A 134 -28.04 7.99 -4.06
N TYR A 135 -27.21 8.44 -5.00
CA TYR A 135 -27.68 9.06 -6.25
C TYR A 135 -27.08 8.40 -7.48
N HIS A 136 -25.74 8.37 -7.60
CA HIS A 136 -25.07 7.60 -8.66
C HIS A 136 -24.71 6.20 -8.16
N PRO A 137 -24.82 5.14 -8.98
CA PRO A 137 -24.25 3.85 -8.65
C PRO A 137 -22.74 3.98 -8.42
N MET A 138 -22.21 3.30 -7.40
CA MET A 138 -20.81 3.42 -6.98
C MET A 138 -20.04 2.13 -7.25
N ILE A 139 -18.95 2.21 -8.02
CA ILE A 139 -18.06 1.06 -8.22
C ILE A 139 -16.66 1.38 -7.69
N MET A 140 -16.13 0.51 -6.85
CA MET A 140 -14.84 0.69 -6.18
C MET A 140 -13.79 -0.28 -6.73
N ILE A 141 -12.66 0.26 -7.16
CA ILE A 141 -11.53 -0.48 -7.73
C ILE A 141 -10.37 -0.42 -6.71
N PRO A 142 -10.09 -1.52 -6.00
CA PRO A 142 -9.08 -1.57 -4.93
C PRO A 142 -7.65 -1.45 -5.48
N GLY A 143 -6.67 -1.19 -4.60
CA GLY A 143 -5.25 -1.09 -4.94
C GLY A 143 -4.50 -2.43 -4.92
N VAL A 144 -3.17 -2.37 -5.06
CA VAL A 144 -2.30 -3.54 -4.90
C VAL A 144 -2.49 -4.17 -3.52
N ILE A 145 -2.31 -5.49 -3.39
CA ILE A 145 -2.39 -6.29 -2.15
C ILE A 145 -3.70 -6.23 -1.33
N SER A 146 -4.64 -5.36 -1.68
CA SER A 146 -5.82 -5.05 -0.88
C SER A 146 -6.98 -6.02 -1.07
N THR A 147 -6.96 -6.80 -2.15
CA THR A 147 -7.93 -7.89 -2.39
C THR A 147 -7.42 -9.20 -1.82
N GLY A 148 -8.22 -9.87 -0.99
CA GLY A 148 -7.96 -11.23 -0.52
C GLY A 148 -7.91 -12.25 -1.67
N LEU A 149 -7.00 -13.23 -1.62
CA LEU A 149 -6.86 -14.27 -2.64
C LEU A 149 -7.16 -15.65 -2.09
N GLU A 150 -8.11 -16.34 -2.70
CA GLU A 150 -8.66 -17.63 -2.24
C GLU A 150 -8.20 -18.78 -3.13
N SER A 151 -7.85 -19.91 -2.53
CA SER A 151 -7.50 -21.12 -3.29
C SER A 151 -8.72 -21.87 -3.77
N TRP A 152 -8.70 -22.21 -5.05
CA TRP A 152 -9.69 -23.01 -5.76
C TRP A 152 -9.07 -24.27 -6.39
N GLY A 153 -7.83 -24.59 -6.00
CA GLY A 153 -7.12 -25.75 -6.52
C GLY A 153 -7.62 -27.05 -5.87
N THR A 154 -7.76 -28.10 -6.68
CA THR A 154 -8.24 -29.43 -6.23
C THR A 154 -7.13 -30.47 -6.19
N ALA A 155 -5.94 -30.15 -6.69
CA ALA A 155 -4.76 -31.02 -6.60
C ALA A 155 -4.31 -31.21 -5.15
N ASN A 156 -3.56 -32.28 -4.86
CA ASN A 156 -3.13 -32.64 -3.50
C ASN A 156 -2.44 -31.49 -2.75
N VAL A 157 -1.60 -30.71 -3.45
CA VAL A 157 -0.91 -29.53 -2.92
C VAL A 157 -1.86 -28.39 -2.51
N SER A 158 -3.01 -28.28 -3.16
CA SER A 158 -3.98 -27.19 -2.98
C SER A 158 -5.20 -27.59 -2.14
N LYS A 159 -5.46 -28.90 -2.02
CA LYS A 159 -6.69 -29.46 -1.42
C LYS A 159 -6.89 -29.03 0.04
N ALA A 160 -5.82 -28.96 0.83
CA ALA A 160 -5.86 -28.50 2.22
C ALA A 160 -6.22 -27.01 2.37
N TYR A 161 -6.04 -26.24 1.30
CA TYR A 161 -6.26 -24.80 1.22
C TYR A 161 -7.53 -24.45 0.42
N PHE A 162 -8.29 -25.42 -0.08
CA PHE A 162 -9.50 -25.16 -0.88
C PHE A 162 -10.48 -24.23 -0.14
N ARG A 163 -10.89 -23.16 -0.83
CA ARG A 163 -11.70 -22.03 -0.34
C ARG A 163 -11.14 -21.29 0.87
N LYS A 164 -9.85 -21.44 1.18
CA LYS A 164 -9.16 -20.63 2.18
C LYS A 164 -8.38 -19.51 1.51
N ARG A 165 -8.33 -18.36 2.18
CA ARG A 165 -7.59 -17.18 1.74
C ARG A 165 -6.09 -17.38 1.97
N LEU A 166 -5.32 -17.57 0.91
CA LEU A 166 -3.85 -17.66 0.98
C LEU A 166 -3.16 -16.29 0.93
N TRP A 167 -3.94 -15.21 0.76
CA TRP A 167 -3.52 -13.83 0.93
C TRP A 167 -4.59 -13.08 1.74
N GLY A 168 -4.16 -12.32 2.75
CA GLY A 168 -5.08 -11.55 3.60
C GLY A 168 -5.93 -12.41 4.55
N SER A 169 -5.33 -13.39 5.22
CA SER A 169 -6.00 -14.11 6.32
C SER A 169 -5.05 -14.83 7.26
N TRP A 170 -5.57 -15.38 8.36
CA TRP A 170 -4.80 -16.27 9.23
C TRP A 170 -4.31 -17.55 8.56
N THR A 171 -4.99 -18.01 7.51
CA THR A 171 -4.52 -19.18 6.76
C THR A 171 -3.22 -18.88 6.02
N MET A 172 -3.04 -17.65 5.51
CA MET A 172 -1.78 -17.20 4.89
C MET A 172 -0.62 -17.34 5.87
N MET A 173 -0.78 -16.81 7.09
CA MET A 173 0.30 -16.82 8.09
C MET A 173 0.64 -18.24 8.54
N LYS A 174 -0.38 -19.08 8.75
CA LYS A 174 -0.16 -20.50 9.03
C LYS A 174 0.62 -21.18 7.91
N ALA A 175 0.26 -20.92 6.65
CA ALA A 175 0.94 -21.48 5.50
C ALA A 175 2.38 -20.97 5.36
N LEU A 176 2.64 -19.68 5.60
CA LEU A 176 3.98 -19.09 5.61
C LEU A 176 4.92 -19.75 6.64
N VAL A 177 4.40 -20.05 7.83
CA VAL A 177 5.19 -20.65 8.93
C VAL A 177 5.36 -22.15 8.74
N MET A 178 4.28 -22.86 8.40
CA MET A 178 4.26 -24.33 8.40
C MET A 178 4.66 -24.92 7.04
N ASP A 179 4.47 -24.20 5.95
CA ASP A 179 4.59 -24.72 4.58
C ASP A 179 4.95 -23.61 3.57
N LYS A 180 6.06 -22.91 3.85
CA LYS A 180 6.55 -21.75 3.09
C LYS A 180 6.64 -22.01 1.59
N GLU A 181 7.19 -23.16 1.19
CA GLU A 181 7.40 -23.50 -0.22
C GLU A 181 6.08 -23.71 -0.97
N VAL A 182 5.11 -24.35 -0.33
CA VAL A 182 3.78 -24.52 -0.93
C VAL A 182 3.06 -23.18 -1.00
N TRP A 183 3.13 -22.35 0.03
CA TRP A 183 2.57 -21.00 -0.01
C TRP A 183 3.18 -20.17 -1.15
N LYS A 184 4.52 -20.15 -1.25
CA LYS A 184 5.26 -19.47 -2.31
C LYS A 184 4.82 -19.95 -3.69
N LYS A 185 4.69 -21.26 -3.89
CA LYS A 185 4.19 -21.85 -5.14
C LYS A 185 2.76 -21.44 -5.48
N HIS A 186 1.89 -21.25 -4.49
CA HIS A 186 0.52 -20.80 -4.74
C HIS A 186 0.48 -19.32 -5.14
N VAL A 187 1.28 -18.52 -4.45
CA VAL A 187 1.24 -17.06 -4.53
C VAL A 187 2.01 -16.51 -5.72
N MET A 188 3.07 -17.18 -6.18
CA MET A 188 3.74 -16.85 -7.43
C MET A 188 2.91 -17.28 -8.65
N LEU A 189 2.96 -16.47 -9.71
CA LEU A 189 2.44 -16.86 -11.02
C LEU A 189 3.51 -17.65 -11.79
N ASP A 190 3.07 -18.35 -12.83
CA ASP A 190 3.97 -19.04 -13.74
C ASP A 190 4.89 -18.04 -14.43
N LYS A 191 6.20 -18.27 -14.30
CA LYS A 191 7.24 -17.35 -14.76
C LYS A 191 7.16 -17.05 -16.26
N ARG A 192 6.68 -17.98 -17.10
CA ARG A 192 6.64 -17.78 -18.55
C ARG A 192 5.31 -17.19 -19.01
N THR A 193 4.20 -17.75 -18.54
CA THR A 193 2.85 -17.36 -19.00
C THR A 193 2.27 -16.17 -18.24
N GLY A 194 2.73 -15.91 -17.01
CA GLY A 194 2.15 -14.89 -16.13
C GLY A 194 0.73 -15.24 -15.67
N LEU A 195 0.37 -16.54 -15.70
CA LEU A 195 -0.91 -17.10 -15.28
C LEU A 195 -0.72 -18.05 -14.09
N ASP A 196 -1.78 -18.76 -13.68
CA ASP A 196 -1.69 -19.72 -12.58
C ASP A 196 -0.67 -20.84 -12.89
N PRO A 197 0.22 -21.20 -11.95
CA PRO A 197 1.08 -22.36 -12.10
C PRO A 197 0.27 -23.67 -12.23
N PRO A 198 0.83 -24.71 -12.87
CA PRO A 198 0.17 -26.01 -12.94
C PRO A 198 -0.24 -26.54 -11.56
N ASN A 199 -1.48 -27.04 -11.46
CA ASN A 199 -2.09 -27.59 -10.24
C ASN A 199 -2.43 -26.58 -9.13
N VAL A 200 -2.17 -25.29 -9.35
CA VAL A 200 -2.53 -24.18 -8.47
C VAL A 200 -3.67 -23.40 -9.11
N LYS A 201 -4.60 -22.92 -8.29
CA LYS A 201 -5.65 -22.02 -8.74
C LYS A 201 -5.96 -21.04 -7.62
N LEU A 202 -5.61 -19.77 -7.80
CA LEU A 202 -5.93 -18.69 -6.86
C LEU A 202 -6.85 -17.67 -7.53
N ARG A 203 -7.94 -17.28 -6.86
CA ARG A 203 -8.89 -16.29 -7.39
C ARG A 203 -9.08 -15.16 -6.39
N ALA A 204 -9.34 -13.97 -6.90
CA ALA A 204 -9.75 -12.85 -6.07
C ALA A 204 -11.04 -13.20 -5.32
N ALA A 205 -11.06 -12.94 -4.02
CA ALA A 205 -12.30 -12.89 -3.24
C ALA A 205 -13.26 -11.89 -3.90
N GLN A 206 -14.56 -12.07 -3.68
CA GLN A 206 -15.61 -11.27 -4.33
C GLN A 206 -16.48 -10.57 -3.27
N GLY A 207 -17.12 -9.46 -3.66
CA GLY A 207 -17.96 -8.65 -2.77
C GLY A 207 -17.17 -7.71 -1.87
N PHE A 208 -17.87 -7.02 -0.96
CA PHE A 208 -17.27 -6.03 -0.04
C PHE A 208 -16.21 -6.64 0.89
N ASP A 209 -16.49 -7.84 1.42
CA ASP A 209 -15.59 -8.64 2.28
C ASP A 209 -14.23 -8.97 1.65
N ALA A 210 -14.09 -8.80 0.33
CA ALA A 210 -12.83 -9.01 -0.37
C ALA A 210 -11.80 -7.90 -0.08
N THR A 211 -12.27 -6.71 0.31
CA THR A 211 -11.48 -5.48 0.44
C THR A 211 -11.73 -4.72 1.74
N ASP A 212 -12.65 -5.19 2.56
CA ASP A 212 -13.07 -4.55 3.81
C ASP A 212 -11.90 -4.49 4.81
N PHE A 213 -11.30 -5.66 5.05
CA PHE A 213 -10.14 -5.86 5.91
C PHE A 213 -9.09 -6.70 5.19
N PHE A 214 -7.81 -6.32 5.33
CA PHE A 214 -6.71 -7.13 4.81
C PHE A 214 -6.57 -8.44 5.61
N ILE A 215 -6.51 -8.31 6.94
CA ILE A 215 -6.57 -9.37 7.94
C ILE A 215 -7.50 -8.83 9.04
N THR A 216 -8.14 -9.70 9.82
CA THR A 216 -8.99 -9.29 10.94
C THR A 216 -8.34 -8.16 11.74
N GLY A 217 -9.04 -7.02 11.76
CA GLY A 217 -8.66 -5.79 12.44
C GLY A 217 -7.98 -4.73 11.55
N TYR A 218 -7.24 -5.12 10.51
CA TYR A 218 -6.59 -4.16 9.60
C TYR A 218 -7.54 -3.74 8.48
N TRP A 219 -8.23 -2.62 8.69
CA TRP A 219 -9.20 -2.07 7.74
C TRP A 219 -8.54 -1.46 6.49
N ILE A 220 -9.22 -1.54 5.36
CA ILE A 220 -8.85 -0.84 4.11
C ILE A 220 -10.02 0.01 3.62
N TRP A 221 -11.12 -0.62 3.18
CA TRP A 221 -12.29 0.09 2.63
C TRP A 221 -13.47 0.22 3.60
N SER A 222 -13.42 -0.43 4.77
CA SER A 222 -14.55 -0.50 5.71
C SER A 222 -15.15 0.85 6.05
N LYS A 223 -14.31 1.88 6.21
CA LYS A 223 -14.76 3.23 6.58
C LYS A 223 -15.54 3.93 5.47
N ILE A 224 -15.16 3.68 4.22
CA ILE A 224 -15.90 4.14 3.05
C ILE A 224 -17.24 3.41 2.98
N PHE A 225 -17.28 2.09 3.21
CA PHE A 225 -18.51 1.31 3.20
C PHE A 225 -19.49 1.74 4.30
N GLU A 226 -19.02 1.93 5.54
CA GLU A 226 -19.84 2.42 6.66
C GLU A 226 -20.49 3.76 6.30
N ASN A 227 -19.72 4.70 5.76
CA ASN A 227 -20.23 6.03 5.40
C ASN A 227 -21.16 6.03 4.17
N LEU A 228 -20.88 5.20 3.16
CA LEU A 228 -21.76 4.98 2.01
C LEU A 228 -23.09 4.36 2.46
N ALA A 229 -23.06 3.36 3.34
CA ALA A 229 -24.26 2.71 3.87
C ALA A 229 -25.17 3.71 4.61
N SER A 230 -24.57 4.68 5.30
CA SER A 230 -25.31 5.72 6.02
C SER A 230 -26.21 6.55 5.10
N VAL A 231 -25.81 6.78 3.85
CA VAL A 231 -26.57 7.56 2.85
C VAL A 231 -27.43 6.69 1.93
N GLY A 232 -27.48 5.38 2.15
CA GLY A 232 -28.35 4.45 1.43
C GLY A 232 -27.67 3.61 0.35
N TYR A 233 -26.34 3.49 0.36
CA TYR A 233 -25.65 2.52 -0.50
C TYR A 233 -25.65 1.13 0.12
N ASP A 234 -25.82 0.12 -0.72
CA ASP A 234 -25.77 -1.28 -0.35
C ASP A 234 -25.32 -2.12 -1.56
N PRO A 235 -25.25 -3.46 -1.49
CA PRO A 235 -24.83 -4.29 -2.63
C PRO A 235 -25.69 -4.21 -3.90
N THR A 236 -26.84 -3.53 -3.87
CA THR A 236 -27.74 -3.37 -5.03
C THR A 236 -27.35 -2.18 -5.91
N ASN A 237 -26.78 -1.12 -5.33
CA ASN A 237 -26.39 0.12 -6.02
C ASN A 237 -24.90 0.47 -5.85
N SER A 238 -24.14 -0.39 -5.17
CA SER A 238 -22.69 -0.28 -5.08
C SER A 238 -21.99 -1.63 -5.24
N PHE A 239 -20.77 -1.62 -5.78
CA PHE A 239 -20.02 -2.82 -6.10
C PHE A 239 -18.52 -2.62 -5.91
N THR A 240 -17.85 -3.59 -5.31
CA THR A 240 -16.38 -3.65 -5.29
C THR A 240 -15.88 -4.54 -6.42
N ALA A 241 -15.20 -3.94 -7.39
CA ALA A 241 -14.56 -4.62 -8.51
C ALA A 241 -13.22 -5.26 -8.07
N ALA A 242 -13.31 -6.23 -7.16
CA ALA A 242 -12.17 -6.96 -6.64
C ALA A 242 -11.49 -7.79 -7.75
N TYR A 243 -10.15 -7.73 -7.81
CA TYR A 243 -9.34 -8.39 -8.83
C TYR A 243 -8.05 -8.98 -8.26
N ASP A 244 -7.42 -9.87 -9.02
CA ASP A 244 -6.12 -10.44 -8.67
C ASP A 244 -5.00 -9.50 -9.09
N TRP A 245 -4.58 -8.67 -8.14
CA TRP A 245 -3.52 -7.67 -8.28
C TRP A 245 -2.15 -8.22 -8.67
N ARG A 246 -1.95 -9.55 -8.69
CA ARG A 246 -0.69 -10.17 -9.13
C ARG A 246 -0.57 -10.23 -10.65
N LEU A 247 -1.70 -10.29 -11.36
CA LEU A 247 -1.71 -10.48 -12.81
C LEU A 247 -1.29 -9.21 -13.55
N SER A 248 -0.71 -9.40 -14.74
CA SER A 248 -0.59 -8.28 -15.66
C SER A 248 -1.97 -7.81 -16.14
N TYR A 249 -2.09 -6.53 -16.51
CA TYR A 249 -3.40 -5.98 -16.90
C TYR A 249 -4.02 -6.72 -18.10
N PRO A 250 -3.27 -7.07 -19.17
CA PRO A 250 -3.79 -7.95 -20.21
C PRO A 250 -4.28 -9.30 -19.66
N ASN A 251 -3.54 -9.90 -18.71
CA ASN A 251 -3.89 -11.20 -18.13
C ASN A 251 -5.11 -11.15 -17.20
N LEU A 252 -5.48 -9.99 -16.64
CA LEU A 252 -6.75 -9.81 -15.93
C LEU A 252 -7.94 -10.16 -16.81
N GLU A 253 -7.91 -9.79 -18.09
CA GLU A 253 -8.95 -10.18 -19.04
C GLU A 253 -8.78 -11.64 -19.50
N VAL A 254 -7.55 -12.07 -19.83
CA VAL A 254 -7.32 -13.44 -20.33
C VAL A 254 -7.76 -14.51 -19.32
N ARG A 255 -7.38 -14.36 -18.05
CA ARG A 255 -7.63 -15.36 -17.00
C ARG A 255 -9.01 -15.23 -16.37
N ASP A 256 -9.36 -14.01 -15.97
CA ASP A 256 -10.50 -13.76 -15.07
C ASP A 256 -11.69 -13.10 -15.77
N ARG A 257 -11.52 -12.66 -17.03
CA ARG A 257 -12.52 -11.84 -17.74
C ARG A 257 -12.89 -10.59 -16.95
N TYR A 258 -11.91 -10.05 -16.22
CA TYR A 258 -12.15 -8.98 -15.25
C TYR A 258 -12.74 -7.73 -15.90
N PHE A 259 -12.16 -7.26 -17.01
CA PHE A 259 -12.64 -6.05 -17.68
C PHE A 259 -13.99 -6.27 -18.36
N THR A 260 -14.21 -7.45 -18.95
CA THR A 260 -15.54 -7.82 -19.45
C THR A 260 -16.59 -7.78 -18.35
N ARG A 261 -16.29 -8.35 -17.17
CA ARG A 261 -17.21 -8.31 -16.02
C ARG A 261 -17.42 -6.89 -15.53
N LEU A 262 -16.37 -6.08 -15.39
CA LEU A 262 -16.46 -4.68 -14.97
C LEU A 262 -17.34 -3.86 -15.92
N LYS A 263 -17.13 -4.00 -17.23
CA LYS A 263 -17.98 -3.39 -18.27
C LYS A 263 -19.45 -3.76 -18.05
N SER A 264 -19.76 -5.05 -17.89
CA SER A 264 -21.13 -5.49 -17.67
C SER A 264 -21.76 -4.94 -16.39
N HIS A 265 -21.00 -4.84 -15.28
CA HIS A 265 -21.53 -4.24 -14.05
C HIS A 265 -21.88 -2.76 -14.25
N ILE A 266 -21.04 -2.03 -14.99
CA ILE A 266 -21.28 -0.61 -15.31
C ILE A 266 -22.51 -0.44 -16.20
N GLU A 267 -22.64 -1.27 -17.23
CA GLU A 267 -23.80 -1.23 -18.15
C GLU A 267 -25.11 -1.59 -17.43
N VAL A 268 -25.09 -2.62 -16.60
CA VAL A 268 -26.27 -3.01 -15.78
C VAL A 268 -26.62 -1.91 -14.78
N ALA A 269 -25.65 -1.30 -14.12
CA ALA A 269 -25.91 -0.21 -13.17
C ALA A 269 -26.59 0.99 -13.86
N LEU A 270 -26.13 1.35 -15.07
CA LEU A 270 -26.78 2.39 -15.87
C LEU A 270 -28.21 1.98 -16.25
N GLU A 271 -28.45 0.74 -16.66
CA GLU A 271 -29.78 0.28 -17.09
C GLU A 271 -30.79 0.19 -15.94
N VAL A 272 -30.34 -0.21 -14.75
CA VAL A 272 -31.18 -0.34 -13.55
C VAL A 272 -31.51 1.02 -12.95
N ASP A 273 -30.51 1.87 -12.74
CA ASP A 273 -30.68 3.15 -12.03
C ASP A 273 -30.93 4.33 -12.98
N ASN A 274 -30.82 4.11 -14.30
CA ASN A 274 -30.91 5.14 -15.35
C ASN A 274 -29.97 6.32 -15.12
N ARG A 275 -28.80 6.05 -14.53
CA ARG A 275 -27.78 7.03 -14.13
C ARG A 275 -26.38 6.52 -14.42
N LYS A 276 -25.53 7.41 -14.90
CA LYS A 276 -24.10 7.12 -15.07
C LYS A 276 -23.46 6.79 -13.73
N VAL A 277 -22.49 5.88 -13.76
CA VAL A 277 -21.80 5.39 -12.56
C VAL A 277 -20.69 6.33 -12.12
N VAL A 278 -20.40 6.34 -10.83
CA VAL A 278 -19.19 6.93 -10.28
C VAL A 278 -18.20 5.81 -9.95
N LEU A 279 -16.98 5.94 -10.46
CA LEU A 279 -15.90 4.98 -10.28
C LEU A 279 -14.89 5.55 -9.27
N ALA A 280 -14.68 4.86 -8.16
CA ALA A 280 -13.66 5.22 -7.17
C ALA A 280 -12.51 4.23 -7.22
N SER A 281 -11.29 4.70 -7.42
CA SER A 281 -10.09 3.86 -7.45
C SER A 281 -9.08 4.31 -6.41
N HIS A 282 -8.31 3.37 -5.88
CA HIS A 282 -7.23 3.65 -4.93
C HIS A 282 -5.89 3.10 -5.43
N SER A 283 -4.82 3.89 -5.30
CA SER A 283 -3.44 3.41 -5.54
C SER A 283 -3.30 2.79 -6.95
N MET A 284 -2.78 1.56 -7.05
CA MET A 284 -2.69 0.78 -8.30
C MET A 284 -4.04 0.61 -9.03
N GLY A 285 -5.16 0.62 -8.30
CA GLY A 285 -6.49 0.54 -8.88
C GLY A 285 -6.78 1.68 -9.85
N SER A 286 -6.15 2.84 -9.67
CA SER A 286 -6.24 3.97 -10.59
C SER A 286 -5.59 3.69 -11.94
N GLN A 287 -4.46 2.97 -11.95
CA GLN A 287 -3.84 2.51 -13.19
C GLN A 287 -4.67 1.41 -13.89
N VAL A 288 -5.28 0.51 -13.11
CA VAL A 288 -6.18 -0.52 -13.64
C VAL A 288 -7.42 0.10 -14.29
N LEU A 289 -8.00 1.13 -13.65
CA LEU A 289 -9.14 1.86 -14.19
C LEU A 289 -8.76 2.66 -15.45
N PHE A 290 -7.59 3.31 -15.45
CA PHE A 290 -7.07 3.99 -16.63
C PHE A 290 -6.89 3.02 -17.81
N TYR A 291 -6.28 1.86 -17.57
CA TYR A 291 -6.17 0.79 -18.58
C TYR A 291 -7.55 0.31 -19.06
N PHE A 292 -8.53 0.17 -18.14
CA PHE A 292 -9.88 -0.25 -18.49
C PHE A 292 -10.55 0.72 -19.47
N PHE A 293 -10.36 2.03 -19.32
CA PHE A 293 -10.94 3.00 -20.26
C PHE A 293 -10.47 2.79 -21.70
N HIS A 294 -9.18 2.53 -21.91
CA HIS A 294 -8.67 2.17 -23.24
C HIS A 294 -9.18 0.81 -23.69
N TRP A 295 -9.16 -0.19 -22.80
CA TRP A 295 -9.64 -1.53 -23.12
C TRP A 295 -11.10 -1.53 -23.56
N VAL A 296 -11.98 -0.79 -22.88
CA VAL A 296 -13.42 -0.79 -23.17
C VAL A 296 -13.74 -0.11 -24.50
N GLN A 297 -12.99 0.94 -24.86
CA GLN A 297 -13.14 1.66 -26.12
C GLN A 297 -12.48 0.94 -27.31
N SER A 298 -11.48 0.09 -27.05
CA SER A 298 -10.71 -0.60 -28.08
C SER A 298 -11.51 -1.67 -28.82
N GLU A 299 -11.33 -1.73 -30.15
CA GLU A 299 -11.85 -2.80 -31.02
C GLU A 299 -11.32 -4.19 -30.65
N ARG A 300 -10.10 -4.25 -30.11
CA ARG A 300 -9.47 -5.50 -29.66
C ARG A 300 -9.88 -5.90 -28.24
N GLY A 301 -10.50 -4.99 -27.49
CA GLY A 301 -10.94 -5.18 -26.12
C GLY A 301 -12.46 -5.28 -26.00
N GLY A 302 -13.03 -4.33 -25.27
CA GLY A 302 -14.44 -4.30 -24.91
C GLY A 302 -15.40 -3.88 -26.02
N ARG A 303 -14.92 -3.32 -27.14
CA ARG A 303 -15.75 -2.89 -28.28
C ARG A 303 -16.97 -2.04 -27.86
N GLY A 304 -16.76 -1.15 -26.89
CA GLY A 304 -17.80 -0.27 -26.36
C GLY A 304 -18.09 0.95 -27.23
N GLY A 305 -17.17 1.29 -28.15
CA GLY A 305 -17.15 2.55 -28.89
C GLY A 305 -16.39 3.65 -28.15
N GLN A 306 -15.91 4.66 -28.88
CA GLN A 306 -15.18 5.80 -28.29
C GLN A 306 -16.04 6.63 -27.32
N ASP A 307 -17.36 6.60 -27.50
CA ASP A 307 -18.33 7.30 -26.66
C ASP A 307 -18.79 6.47 -25.43
N TRP A 308 -18.23 5.28 -25.21
CA TRP A 308 -18.69 4.40 -24.12
C TRP A 308 -18.53 5.06 -22.76
N VAL A 309 -17.38 5.67 -22.49
CA VAL A 309 -17.12 6.35 -21.20
C VAL A 309 -18.06 7.53 -21.04
N GLU A 310 -18.25 8.31 -22.10
CA GLU A 310 -19.20 9.44 -22.14
C GLU A 310 -20.63 8.99 -21.79
N ARG A 311 -21.08 7.82 -22.25
CA ARG A 311 -22.43 7.33 -21.99
C ARG A 311 -22.63 6.75 -20.59
N HIS A 312 -21.60 6.15 -19.99
CA HIS A 312 -21.79 5.32 -18.79
C HIS A 312 -21.16 5.87 -17.52
N VAL A 313 -20.14 6.73 -17.60
CA VAL A 313 -19.36 7.17 -16.43
C VAL A 313 -19.60 8.65 -16.17
N GLU A 314 -20.06 8.98 -14.97
CA GLU A 314 -20.25 10.36 -14.51
C GLU A 314 -18.92 10.93 -14.03
N ALA A 315 -18.27 10.21 -13.13
CA ALA A 315 -17.06 10.68 -12.50
C ALA A 315 -16.09 9.55 -12.16
N TRP A 316 -14.81 9.91 -12.17
CA TRP A 316 -13.72 9.10 -11.64
C TRP A 316 -13.12 9.79 -10.41
N ILE A 317 -13.22 9.14 -9.25
CA ILE A 317 -12.55 9.53 -8.01
C ILE A 317 -11.23 8.77 -7.94
N ASN A 318 -10.13 9.44 -8.25
CA ASN A 318 -8.76 8.93 -8.17
C ASN A 318 -8.17 9.21 -6.79
N ILE A 319 -8.13 8.19 -5.92
CA ILE A 319 -7.64 8.31 -4.54
C ILE A 319 -6.17 7.84 -4.48
N SER A 320 -5.25 8.77 -4.29
CA SER A 320 -3.81 8.50 -4.17
C SER A 320 -3.27 7.58 -5.27
N GLY A 321 -3.73 7.77 -6.51
CA GLY A 321 -3.33 6.93 -7.64
C GLY A 321 -1.86 7.11 -7.99
N CYS A 322 -1.14 6.01 -8.16
CA CYS A 322 0.27 6.00 -8.56
C CYS A 322 0.42 6.14 -10.09
N MET A 323 -0.09 7.24 -10.66
CA MET A 323 -0.21 7.39 -12.11
C MET A 323 1.13 7.32 -12.85
N LEU A 324 2.24 7.69 -12.20
CA LEU A 324 3.59 7.55 -12.75
C LEU A 324 4.44 6.47 -12.05
N GLY A 325 3.81 5.57 -11.31
CA GLY A 325 4.48 4.52 -10.52
C GLY A 325 5.07 5.01 -9.19
N ALA A 326 5.78 4.15 -8.47
CA ALA A 326 6.50 4.49 -7.25
C ALA A 326 7.96 4.01 -7.33
N VAL A 327 8.90 4.85 -6.87
CA VAL A 327 10.33 4.51 -6.94
C VAL A 327 10.71 3.29 -6.10
N LYS A 328 9.94 3.05 -5.04
CA LYS A 328 10.07 1.89 -4.15
C LYS A 328 9.80 0.56 -4.82
N ASP A 329 8.95 0.54 -5.86
CA ASP A 329 8.68 -0.71 -6.58
C ASP A 329 9.94 -1.20 -7.29
N LEU A 330 10.82 -0.30 -7.73
CA LEU A 330 12.12 -0.69 -8.28
C LEU A 330 12.94 -1.45 -7.24
N THR A 331 13.04 -0.94 -6.01
CA THR A 331 13.83 -1.61 -4.97
C THR A 331 13.23 -2.92 -4.50
N ALA A 332 11.90 -3.00 -4.47
CA ALA A 332 11.19 -4.23 -4.14
C ALA A 332 11.52 -5.35 -5.14
N VAL A 333 11.40 -5.10 -6.44
CA VAL A 333 11.68 -6.14 -7.46
C VAL A 333 13.17 -6.40 -7.66
N LEU A 334 14.03 -5.40 -7.39
CA LEU A 334 15.49 -5.49 -7.58
C LEU A 334 16.19 -6.28 -6.48
N SER A 335 15.82 -6.04 -5.21
CA SER A 335 16.53 -6.61 -4.06
C SER A 335 15.63 -7.12 -2.94
N GLY A 336 14.31 -7.10 -3.12
CA GLY A 336 13.35 -7.66 -2.17
C GLY A 336 13.14 -6.80 -0.92
N GLU A 337 13.60 -5.55 -0.93
CA GLU A 337 13.44 -4.63 0.20
C GLU A 337 11.98 -4.17 0.33
N MET A 338 11.50 -4.09 1.56
CA MET A 338 10.13 -3.69 1.87
C MET A 338 10.09 -2.62 2.96
N ARG A 339 11.09 -1.73 3.02
CA ARG A 339 11.34 -0.93 4.22
C ARG A 339 10.16 -0.03 4.62
N ASP A 340 9.51 0.66 3.69
CA ASP A 340 8.23 1.33 3.99
C ASP A 340 6.99 0.46 3.86
N THR A 341 7.07 -0.82 4.19
CA THR A 341 5.83 -1.47 4.61
C THR A 341 5.48 -1.10 6.05
N ALA A 342 6.07 -0.11 6.72
CA ALA A 342 5.55 0.38 8.02
C ALA A 342 4.01 0.61 8.09
N GLN A 343 3.34 0.66 6.94
CA GLN A 343 1.88 0.72 6.75
C GLN A 343 1.15 -0.64 6.74
N LEU A 344 1.73 -1.73 6.22
CA LEU A 344 1.26 -3.06 6.63
C LEU A 344 1.70 -3.21 8.09
N ASN A 345 0.81 -3.61 8.99
CA ASN A 345 1.16 -3.82 10.40
C ASN A 345 2.55 -4.50 10.50
N PRO A 346 3.46 -4.06 11.41
CA PRO A 346 4.73 -4.71 11.72
C PRO A 346 4.67 -6.23 11.59
N PHE A 347 3.55 -6.85 11.97
CA PHE A 347 3.23 -8.26 11.81
C PHE A 347 3.30 -8.88 10.39
N ALA A 348 2.72 -8.28 9.33
CA ALA A 348 2.68 -8.89 7.99
C ALA A 348 4.06 -8.89 7.31
N ILE A 349 4.86 -7.90 7.67
CA ILE A 349 6.21 -7.65 7.17
C ILE A 349 7.18 -8.42 8.02
N TYR A 350 7.04 -8.38 9.33
CA TYR A 350 7.79 -9.25 10.22
C TYR A 350 7.56 -10.72 9.87
N GLY A 351 6.37 -11.12 9.43
CA GLY A 351 6.13 -12.43 8.82
C GLY A 351 6.94 -12.64 7.54
N LEU A 352 6.72 -11.82 6.52
CA LEU A 352 7.38 -11.99 5.22
C LEU A 352 8.91 -11.81 5.28
N GLU A 353 9.43 -10.83 6.01
CA GLU A 353 10.86 -10.55 6.19
C GLU A 353 11.58 -11.57 7.07
N LYS A 354 10.90 -12.15 8.06
CA LYS A 354 11.50 -13.15 8.94
C LYS A 354 11.46 -14.55 8.34
N PHE A 355 10.44 -14.85 7.52
CA PHE A 355 10.26 -16.17 6.91
C PHE A 355 10.77 -16.26 5.47
N LEU A 356 10.88 -15.15 4.74
CA LEU A 356 11.45 -15.09 3.39
C LEU A 356 12.75 -14.28 3.39
N SER A 357 13.77 -14.83 2.76
CA SER A 357 14.98 -14.10 2.42
C SER A 357 14.68 -12.95 1.44
N LYS A 358 15.59 -11.97 1.36
CA LYS A 358 15.53 -10.87 0.38
C LYS A 358 15.40 -11.40 -1.05
N GLU A 359 16.15 -12.45 -1.38
CA GLU A 359 16.10 -13.08 -2.69
C GLU A 359 14.73 -13.70 -3.00
N GLU A 360 14.15 -14.44 -2.05
CA GLU A 360 12.82 -15.03 -2.22
C GLU A 360 11.75 -13.94 -2.40
N ARG A 361 11.85 -12.84 -1.66
CA ARG A 361 10.95 -11.68 -1.84
C ARG A 361 11.09 -11.07 -3.23
N ALA A 362 12.32 -10.78 -3.68
CA ALA A 362 12.58 -10.25 -5.01
C ALA A 362 12.04 -11.20 -6.10
N GLU A 363 12.21 -12.51 -5.95
CA GLU A 363 11.68 -13.51 -6.87
C GLU A 363 10.14 -13.53 -6.87
N ILE A 364 9.50 -13.47 -5.69
CA ILE A 364 8.03 -13.44 -5.56
C ILE A 364 7.46 -12.20 -6.24
N PHE A 365 8.05 -11.02 -5.98
CA PHE A 365 7.58 -9.76 -6.58
C PHE A 365 7.78 -9.74 -8.10
N ARG A 366 8.90 -10.26 -8.61
CA ARG A 366 9.09 -10.45 -10.06
C ARG A 366 8.08 -11.45 -10.63
N GLY A 367 7.71 -12.48 -9.87
CA GLY A 367 6.68 -13.46 -10.20
C GLY A 367 5.23 -12.95 -10.12
N MET A 368 5.03 -11.66 -9.84
CA MET A 368 3.74 -10.97 -9.81
C MET A 368 3.78 -9.76 -10.74
N PRO A 369 3.57 -9.93 -12.05
CA PRO A 369 3.72 -8.85 -13.02
C PRO A 369 2.87 -7.61 -12.73
N GLY A 370 1.72 -7.78 -12.06
CA GLY A 370 0.88 -6.68 -11.60
C GLY A 370 1.62 -5.68 -10.69
N ILE A 371 2.52 -6.14 -9.84
CA ILE A 371 3.36 -5.24 -9.01
C ILE A 371 4.28 -4.40 -9.89
N SER A 372 4.85 -5.01 -10.94
CA SER A 372 5.79 -4.33 -11.83
C SER A 372 5.15 -3.28 -12.75
N SER A 373 3.81 -3.20 -12.75
CA SER A 373 3.04 -2.13 -13.40
C SER A 373 3.27 -0.75 -12.76
N MET A 374 3.62 -0.74 -11.48
CA MET A 374 3.87 0.46 -10.69
C MET A 374 5.33 0.90 -10.72
N LEU A 375 6.21 0.23 -11.49
CA LEU A 375 7.56 0.75 -11.72
C LEU A 375 7.51 2.17 -12.29
N PRO A 376 8.46 3.06 -11.93
CA PRO A 376 8.44 4.45 -12.35
C PRO A 376 8.32 4.66 -13.86
N ILE A 377 7.47 5.61 -14.23
CA ILE A 377 7.16 5.98 -15.63
C ILE A 377 7.74 7.36 -15.94
N GLY A 378 8.24 7.56 -17.17
CA GLY A 378 8.72 8.86 -17.66
C GLY A 378 10.22 9.13 -17.48
N GLY A 379 10.97 8.15 -16.94
CA GLY A 379 12.44 8.19 -16.90
C GLY A 379 13.03 9.50 -16.36
N ASN A 380 14.11 9.95 -16.97
CA ASN A 380 14.82 11.15 -16.52
C ASN A 380 14.01 12.46 -16.70
N ALA A 381 12.98 12.47 -17.55
CA ALA A 381 12.16 13.67 -17.78
C ALA A 381 11.28 13.99 -16.56
N VAL A 382 10.73 12.96 -15.91
CA VAL A 382 9.90 13.06 -14.71
C VAL A 382 10.73 13.01 -13.44
N TRP A 383 11.71 12.10 -13.37
CA TRP A 383 12.38 11.79 -12.10
C TRP A 383 13.75 12.46 -11.95
N GLY A 384 14.23 13.15 -12.98
CA GLY A 384 15.51 13.85 -12.98
C GLY A 384 16.71 13.00 -13.39
N ASN A 385 17.88 13.60 -13.30
CA ASN A 385 19.19 13.01 -13.56
C ASN A 385 20.12 13.18 -12.34
N LEU A 386 21.36 12.70 -12.43
CA LEU A 386 22.30 12.75 -11.29
C LEU A 386 22.61 14.15 -10.75
N THR A 387 22.33 15.20 -11.52
CA THR A 387 22.62 16.60 -11.16
C THR A 387 21.39 17.39 -10.74
N TRP A 388 20.19 16.93 -11.09
CA TRP A 388 18.97 17.70 -10.94
C TRP A 388 17.71 16.83 -11.03
N ALA A 389 16.66 17.16 -10.27
CA ALA A 389 15.31 16.62 -10.39
C ALA A 389 14.22 17.70 -10.20
N PRO A 390 12.99 17.50 -10.71
CA PRO A 390 11.93 18.49 -10.61
C PRO A 390 11.43 18.75 -9.18
N ASP A 391 11.74 17.88 -8.24
CA ASP A 391 11.40 17.96 -6.82
C ASP A 391 12.59 18.34 -5.92
N ASP A 392 13.70 18.77 -6.54
CA ASP A 392 14.89 19.25 -5.81
C ASP A 392 14.61 20.55 -5.04
N LEU A 393 15.07 20.58 -3.79
CA LEU A 393 14.95 21.73 -2.88
C LEU A 393 16.17 22.68 -2.98
N PRO A 394 15.98 24.00 -2.81
CA PRO A 394 17.10 24.94 -2.78
C PRO A 394 18.11 24.63 -1.67
N GLY A 395 19.39 24.58 -2.02
CA GLY A 395 20.48 24.36 -1.05
C GLY A 395 20.67 22.91 -0.59
N GLN A 396 19.99 21.95 -1.22
CA GLN A 396 20.21 20.53 -0.94
C GLN A 396 21.61 20.07 -1.37
N ASN A 397 22.18 19.14 -0.62
CA ASN A 397 23.52 18.61 -0.88
C ASN A 397 23.56 17.61 -2.05
N ARG A 398 22.44 16.94 -2.33
CA ARG A 398 22.32 15.87 -3.33
C ARG A 398 21.01 16.03 -4.09
N SER A 399 21.02 15.71 -5.38
CA SER A 399 19.80 15.69 -6.19
C SER A 399 19.00 14.41 -5.94
N TYR A 400 17.68 14.54 -5.87
CA TYR A 400 16.77 13.41 -5.85
C TYR A 400 16.79 12.62 -7.16
N GLY A 401 17.38 13.15 -8.24
CA GLY A 401 17.53 12.41 -9.50
C GLY A 401 18.52 11.24 -9.42
N SER A 402 19.33 11.16 -8.36
CA SER A 402 20.20 10.01 -8.05
C SER A 402 19.44 8.96 -7.23
N LEU A 403 18.78 8.01 -7.93
CA LEU A 403 17.92 7.00 -7.32
C LEU A 403 18.71 5.89 -6.60
N LEU A 404 19.63 5.21 -7.29
CA LEU A 404 20.45 4.14 -6.71
C LEU A 404 21.87 4.64 -6.50
N ASN A 405 22.30 4.72 -5.24
CA ASN A 405 23.58 5.28 -4.83
C ASN A 405 24.50 4.17 -4.34
N PHE A 406 25.77 4.17 -4.77
CA PHE A 406 26.74 3.14 -4.42
C PHE A 406 27.95 3.74 -3.71
N ARG A 407 28.51 3.01 -2.74
CA ARG A 407 29.72 3.43 -2.03
C ARG A 407 30.95 2.96 -2.79
N VAL A 408 31.75 3.91 -3.27
CA VAL A 408 33.04 3.64 -3.90
C VAL A 408 33.97 2.96 -2.89
N GLY A 409 34.52 1.80 -3.24
CA GLY A 409 35.57 1.11 -2.45
C GLY A 409 35.14 -0.14 -1.68
N SER A 410 33.94 -0.69 -1.87
CA SER A 410 33.47 -1.93 -1.22
C SER A 410 33.16 -3.04 -2.23
N ASN A 411 34.15 -3.86 -2.59
CA ASN A 411 34.04 -5.09 -3.41
C ASN A 411 33.46 -4.97 -4.85
N TRP A 412 33.69 -6.00 -5.66
CA TRP A 412 33.62 -5.99 -7.13
C TRP A 412 32.21 -6.09 -7.75
N THR A 413 31.13 -6.20 -6.95
CA THR A 413 29.77 -6.44 -7.50
C THR A 413 28.89 -5.20 -7.61
N THR A 414 29.24 -4.10 -6.92
CA THR A 414 28.50 -2.83 -7.02
C THR A 414 28.98 -2.02 -8.22
N PRO A 415 28.07 -1.35 -8.95
CA PRO A 415 28.44 -0.37 -9.96
C PRO A 415 29.34 0.75 -9.42
N ASP A 416 30.27 1.23 -10.26
CA ASP A 416 31.20 2.33 -9.92
C ASP A 416 30.54 3.72 -9.93
N ARG A 417 29.27 3.80 -10.37
CA ARG A 417 28.53 5.05 -10.54
C ARG A 417 27.10 4.91 -10.03
N ASN A 418 26.55 6.00 -9.51
CA ASN A 418 25.14 6.09 -9.14
C ASN A 418 24.25 6.04 -10.39
N PHE A 419 23.01 5.61 -10.20
CA PHE A 419 22.01 5.47 -11.25
C PHE A 419 20.82 6.39 -11.04
N THR A 420 20.35 6.97 -12.15
CA THR A 420 19.02 7.58 -12.23
C THR A 420 17.93 6.51 -12.23
N VAL A 421 16.66 6.92 -12.25
CA VAL A 421 15.53 5.99 -12.41
C VAL A 421 15.63 5.17 -13.69
N GLU A 422 15.96 5.80 -14.81
CA GLU A 422 16.09 5.15 -16.11
C GLU A 422 17.23 4.13 -16.14
N GLU A 423 18.36 4.49 -15.53
CA GLU A 423 19.53 3.61 -15.43
C GLU A 423 19.29 2.47 -14.44
N GLY A 424 18.58 2.71 -13.34
CA GLY A 424 18.19 1.69 -12.38
C GLY A 424 17.23 0.66 -12.98
N LEU A 425 16.25 1.10 -13.78
CA LEU A 425 15.37 0.21 -14.53
C LEU A 425 16.14 -0.60 -15.58
N SER A 426 17.10 0.03 -16.27
CA SER A 426 17.98 -0.67 -17.22
C SER A 426 18.85 -1.71 -16.52
N TYR A 427 19.38 -1.38 -15.34
CA TYR A 427 20.14 -2.32 -14.51
C TYR A 427 19.28 -3.49 -14.04
N LEU A 428 18.06 -3.23 -13.56
CA LEU A 428 17.09 -4.27 -13.20
C LEU A 428 16.89 -5.23 -14.38
N LEU A 429 16.59 -4.71 -15.57
CA LEU A 429 16.39 -5.55 -16.76
C LEU A 429 17.64 -6.35 -17.13
N ASN A 430 18.84 -5.76 -17.03
CA ASN A 430 20.08 -6.44 -17.39
C ASN A 430 20.51 -7.50 -16.36
N THR A 431 20.01 -7.44 -15.13
CA THR A 431 20.40 -8.34 -14.03
C THR A 431 19.32 -9.34 -13.65
N THR A 432 18.16 -9.30 -14.30
CA THR A 432 17.05 -10.23 -14.10
C THR A 432 16.92 -11.22 -15.25
N GLU A 433 16.27 -12.34 -14.98
CA GLU A 433 16.13 -13.43 -15.94
C GLU A 433 15.22 -13.05 -17.11
N ASP A 434 15.42 -13.73 -18.23
CA ASP A 434 14.71 -13.56 -19.51
C ASP A 434 13.19 -13.39 -19.35
N TRP A 435 12.57 -14.28 -18.58
CA TRP A 435 11.11 -14.28 -18.41
C TRP A 435 10.57 -13.03 -17.75
N TYR A 436 11.30 -12.46 -16.79
CA TYR A 436 10.85 -11.26 -16.13
C TYR A 436 10.90 -10.08 -17.11
N GLN A 437 11.99 -10.00 -17.88
CA GLN A 437 12.13 -8.99 -18.92
C GLN A 437 11.02 -9.09 -19.97
N ASP A 438 10.70 -10.30 -20.41
CA ASP A 438 9.66 -10.57 -21.41
C ASP A 438 8.27 -10.19 -20.88
N GLN A 439 7.94 -10.58 -19.65
CA GLN A 439 6.67 -10.19 -19.02
C GLN A 439 6.55 -8.68 -18.88
N LEU A 440 7.63 -8.02 -18.47
CA LEU A 440 7.65 -6.59 -18.26
C LEU A 440 7.48 -5.80 -19.57
N LYS A 441 8.32 -6.10 -20.57
CA LYS A 441 8.32 -5.44 -21.88
C LYS A 441 7.07 -5.80 -22.70
N GLY A 442 6.52 -6.99 -22.47
CA GLY A 442 5.30 -7.47 -23.13
C GLY A 442 4.01 -6.87 -22.57
N SER A 443 4.02 -6.32 -21.35
CA SER A 443 2.81 -5.84 -20.67
C SER A 443 2.77 -4.33 -20.45
N TYR A 444 3.94 -3.67 -20.26
CA TYR A 444 3.98 -2.30 -19.75
C TYR A 444 5.03 -1.44 -20.43
N SER A 445 4.61 -0.27 -20.88
CA SER A 445 5.50 0.81 -21.33
C SER A 445 5.82 1.79 -20.21
N ARG A 446 6.93 2.53 -20.37
CA ARG A 446 7.42 3.55 -19.43
C ARG A 446 7.92 4.81 -20.14
N GLY A 447 7.59 4.93 -21.44
CA GLY A 447 8.05 6.00 -22.31
C GLY A 447 7.22 7.28 -22.16
N ILE A 448 7.40 8.17 -23.11
CA ILE A 448 6.69 9.45 -23.23
C ILE A 448 6.34 9.62 -24.71
N ALA A 449 5.08 9.96 -24.99
CA ALA A 449 4.66 10.41 -26.32
C ALA A 449 4.86 11.92 -26.39
N HIS A 450 5.56 12.37 -27.43
CA HIS A 450 5.92 13.77 -27.65
C HIS A 450 4.95 14.51 -28.57
N THR A 451 4.06 13.80 -29.27
CA THR A 451 3.09 14.43 -30.19
C THR A 451 1.69 13.83 -30.04
N ILE A 452 0.66 14.59 -30.43
CA ILE A 452 -0.72 14.07 -30.54
C ILE A 452 -0.78 12.83 -31.45
N ALA A 453 -0.03 12.82 -32.55
CA ALA A 453 -0.02 11.68 -33.48
C ALA A 453 0.52 10.39 -32.84
N GLU A 454 1.56 10.50 -32.01
CA GLU A 454 2.08 9.37 -31.24
C GLU A 454 1.06 8.87 -30.21
N VAL A 455 0.37 9.77 -29.52
CA VAL A 455 -0.69 9.40 -28.57
C VAL A 455 -1.81 8.63 -29.27
N GLU A 456 -2.34 9.12 -30.40
CA GLU A 456 -3.39 8.42 -31.15
C GLU A 456 -2.92 7.07 -31.70
N ALA A 457 -1.64 6.93 -32.07
CA ALA A 457 -1.07 5.65 -32.47
C ALA A 457 -0.98 4.68 -31.28
N ASN A 458 -0.61 5.17 -30.09
CA ASN A 458 -0.47 4.39 -28.86
C ASN A 458 -1.82 3.86 -28.34
N GLU A 459 -2.95 4.50 -28.66
CA GLU A 459 -4.30 3.99 -28.34
C GLU A 459 -4.55 2.58 -28.91
N LEU A 460 -3.80 2.14 -29.93
CA LEU A 460 -3.91 0.82 -30.54
C LEU A 460 -3.00 -0.25 -29.90
N ASP A 461 -2.08 0.13 -29.00
CA ASP A 461 -1.14 -0.77 -28.34
C ASP A 461 -1.49 -0.96 -26.84
N PRO A 462 -1.99 -2.14 -26.44
CA PRO A 462 -2.33 -2.43 -25.04
C PRO A 462 -1.19 -2.24 -24.04
N LYS A 463 0.08 -2.32 -24.47
CA LYS A 463 1.22 -2.09 -23.59
C LYS A 463 1.31 -0.64 -23.10
N LYS A 464 0.70 0.28 -23.86
CA LYS A 464 0.73 1.73 -23.63
C LYS A 464 -0.43 2.21 -22.76
N TRP A 465 -1.54 1.47 -22.70
CA TRP A 465 -2.79 1.87 -22.03
C TRP A 465 -2.68 2.12 -20.52
N ILE A 466 -1.61 1.66 -19.88
CA ILE A 466 -1.32 2.00 -18.49
C ILE A 466 -0.68 3.39 -18.33
N ASN A 467 0.00 3.88 -19.36
CA ASN A 467 0.94 4.98 -19.28
C ASN A 467 0.26 6.30 -19.68
N PRO A 468 -0.08 7.17 -18.71
CA PRO A 468 -0.77 8.43 -18.99
C PRO A 468 0.14 9.49 -19.65
N LEU A 469 1.42 9.20 -19.86
CA LEU A 469 2.36 10.00 -20.67
C LEU A 469 2.45 9.54 -22.12
N GLU A 470 1.80 8.43 -22.47
CA GLU A 470 1.79 7.87 -23.83
C GLU A 470 0.39 7.74 -24.43
N THR A 471 -0.64 7.73 -23.59
CA THR A 471 -2.04 7.65 -24.01
C THR A 471 -2.85 8.82 -23.42
N ARG A 472 -4.07 9.03 -23.94
CA ARG A 472 -4.92 10.15 -23.53
C ARG A 472 -6.07 9.72 -22.63
N LEU A 473 -6.67 10.70 -21.96
CA LEU A 473 -7.99 10.52 -21.35
C LEU A 473 -9.06 10.16 -22.41
N PRO A 474 -10.15 9.49 -21.98
CA PRO A 474 -11.27 9.18 -22.86
C PRO A 474 -11.87 10.41 -23.53
N LEU A 475 -12.42 10.22 -24.73
CA LEU A 475 -13.18 11.27 -25.43
C LEU A 475 -14.57 11.48 -24.81
N ALA A 476 -14.59 11.93 -23.56
CA ALA A 476 -15.79 12.06 -22.73
C ALA A 476 -15.84 13.45 -22.08
N PRO A 477 -16.32 14.49 -22.78
CA PRO A 477 -16.32 15.86 -22.27
C PRO A 477 -17.19 16.06 -21.01
N SER A 478 -18.17 15.18 -20.73
CA SER A 478 -18.97 15.27 -19.49
C SER A 478 -18.33 14.55 -18.29
N LEU A 479 -17.29 13.74 -18.52
CA LEU A 479 -16.56 13.06 -17.46
C LEU A 479 -15.93 14.09 -16.50
N LYS A 480 -16.04 13.82 -15.20
CA LYS A 480 -15.38 14.59 -14.15
C LYS A 480 -14.33 13.73 -13.45
N ILE A 481 -13.10 14.21 -13.33
CA ILE A 481 -12.03 13.53 -12.59
C ILE A 481 -11.79 14.29 -11.29
N TYR A 482 -11.81 13.58 -10.18
CA TYR A 482 -11.48 14.09 -8.85
C TYR A 482 -10.22 13.40 -8.36
N CYS A 483 -9.11 14.12 -8.28
CA CYS A 483 -7.86 13.61 -7.73
C CYS A 483 -7.75 13.99 -6.26
N PHE A 484 -7.87 13.01 -5.37
CA PHE A 484 -7.76 13.17 -3.94
C PHE A 484 -6.52 12.43 -3.44
N TYR A 485 -5.51 13.13 -2.92
CA TYR A 485 -4.28 12.48 -2.49
C TYR A 485 -3.65 13.16 -1.28
N GLY A 486 -2.87 12.37 -0.53
CA GLY A 486 -2.15 12.83 0.65
C GLY A 486 -0.88 13.60 0.29
N VAL A 487 -0.53 14.58 1.13
CA VAL A 487 0.72 15.36 0.99
C VAL A 487 1.38 15.59 2.35
N GLY A 488 2.69 15.85 2.35
CA GLY A 488 3.44 16.23 3.55
C GLY A 488 3.86 15.06 4.44
N LYS A 489 3.73 13.81 3.96
CA LYS A 489 4.36 12.65 4.60
C LYS A 489 5.70 12.36 3.91
N PRO A 490 6.80 12.13 4.65
CA PRO A 490 8.05 11.69 4.07
C PRO A 490 7.86 10.39 3.28
N THR A 491 8.35 10.34 2.04
CA THR A 491 8.23 9.20 1.13
C THR A 491 9.58 8.85 0.52
N GLU A 492 9.92 7.57 0.43
CA GLU A 492 11.18 7.12 -0.17
C GLU A 492 11.40 7.72 -1.58
N ARG A 493 12.59 8.29 -1.82
CA ARG A 493 12.95 8.98 -3.08
C ARG A 493 14.28 8.53 -3.67
N GLY A 494 15.15 7.92 -2.87
CA GLY A 494 16.46 7.39 -3.27
C GLY A 494 17.01 6.39 -2.26
N TYR A 495 18.00 5.60 -2.67
CA TYR A 495 18.48 4.45 -1.91
C TYR A 495 20.00 4.31 -2.01
N TYR A 496 20.60 3.78 -0.95
CA TYR A 496 22.00 3.37 -0.91
C TYR A 496 22.09 1.85 -0.98
N TYR A 497 22.98 1.37 -1.85
CA TYR A 497 23.21 -0.04 -2.10
C TYR A 497 24.67 -0.42 -1.86
N ARG A 498 24.85 -1.67 -1.46
CA ARG A 498 26.14 -2.32 -1.25
C ARG A 498 26.13 -3.75 -1.79
N SER A 499 27.30 -4.37 -1.89
CA SER A 499 27.40 -5.80 -2.15
C SER A 499 26.73 -6.60 -1.02
N PRO A 500 26.07 -7.74 -1.34
CA PRO A 500 25.57 -8.64 -0.31
C PRO A 500 26.68 -9.13 0.62
N ASP A 501 26.37 -9.35 1.89
CA ASP A 501 27.35 -9.83 2.89
C ASP A 501 27.89 -11.24 2.55
N GLN A 502 27.07 -12.07 1.88
CA GLN A 502 27.43 -13.42 1.46
C GLN A 502 27.11 -13.60 -0.04
N PRO A 503 27.94 -13.09 -0.96
CA PRO A 503 27.67 -13.14 -2.40
C PRO A 503 27.58 -14.57 -2.97
N LEU A 504 28.17 -15.55 -2.29
CA LEU A 504 28.17 -16.96 -2.70
C LEU A 504 26.87 -17.70 -2.34
N THR A 505 26.02 -17.12 -1.49
CA THR A 505 24.80 -17.75 -0.97
C THR A 505 23.53 -17.06 -1.44
N THR A 506 23.64 -16.03 -2.28
CA THR A 506 22.49 -15.33 -2.85
C THR A 506 22.72 -15.01 -4.31
N ASN A 507 21.65 -15.02 -5.10
CA ASN A 507 21.66 -14.58 -6.50
C ASN A 507 21.45 -13.06 -6.64
N LEU A 508 21.34 -12.31 -5.53
CA LEU A 508 21.24 -10.85 -5.58
C LEU A 508 22.61 -10.23 -5.87
N ASN A 509 22.68 -9.35 -6.86
CA ASN A 509 23.91 -8.63 -7.18
C ASN A 509 24.23 -7.50 -6.18
N ILE A 510 23.18 -6.87 -5.66
CA ILE A 510 23.22 -5.73 -4.74
C ILE A 510 22.11 -5.84 -3.68
N THR A 511 22.34 -5.28 -2.50
CA THR A 511 21.34 -5.16 -1.42
C THR A 511 21.40 -3.76 -0.82
N MET A 512 20.30 -3.28 -0.22
CA MET A 512 20.27 -1.96 0.38
C MET A 512 21.21 -1.88 1.59
N ASP A 513 21.97 -0.79 1.69
CA ASP A 513 22.86 -0.50 2.80
C ASP A 513 22.08 0.03 4.00
N THR A 514 21.36 -0.87 4.67
CA THR A 514 20.61 -0.57 5.90
C THR A 514 21.46 -0.08 7.07
N GLY A 515 22.78 -0.26 7.01
CA GLY A 515 23.70 0.28 8.02
C GLY A 515 24.04 1.75 7.82
N PHE A 516 23.73 2.33 6.65
CA PHE A 516 24.14 3.67 6.30
C PHE A 516 23.13 4.73 6.76
N THR A 517 23.48 5.50 7.78
CA THR A 517 22.69 6.64 8.25
C THR A 517 23.61 7.84 8.35
N GLU A 518 23.39 8.85 7.50
CA GLU A 518 24.22 10.06 7.43
C GLU A 518 23.39 11.22 6.88
N GLY A 519 23.32 12.32 7.64
CA GLY A 519 22.59 13.53 7.20
C GLY A 519 21.10 13.27 7.03
N ASP A 520 20.63 13.44 5.79
CA ASP A 520 19.25 13.21 5.33
C ASP A 520 18.96 11.74 4.96
N VAL A 521 19.98 10.87 5.06
CA VAL A 521 19.86 9.44 4.78
C VAL A 521 19.60 8.69 6.08
N ASP A 522 18.49 7.96 6.13
CA ASP A 522 18.11 7.09 7.24
C ASP A 522 18.19 5.63 6.78
N HIS A 523 18.97 4.76 7.43
CA HIS A 523 19.24 3.34 7.08
C HIS A 523 19.30 3.03 5.56
N GLY A 524 19.96 3.89 4.79
CA GLY A 524 20.17 3.73 3.35
C GLY A 524 19.02 4.20 2.48
N VAL A 525 18.05 4.96 3.00
CA VAL A 525 16.94 5.56 2.26
C VAL A 525 17.02 7.08 2.36
N ILE A 526 16.80 7.73 1.23
CA ILE A 526 16.65 9.17 1.09
C ILE A 526 15.14 9.45 1.00
N MET A 527 14.63 10.33 1.86
CA MET A 527 13.23 10.71 1.88
C MET A 527 12.98 11.98 1.06
N GLY A 528 11.89 11.98 0.30
CA GLY A 528 11.30 13.13 -0.39
C GLY A 528 9.85 13.34 0.03
N GLU A 529 9.06 14.03 -0.80
CA GLU A 529 7.67 14.36 -0.50
C GLU A 529 6.66 13.36 -1.12
N GLY A 530 5.59 13.06 -0.37
CA GLY A 530 4.45 12.30 -0.87
C GLY A 530 3.45 11.95 0.24
N ASP A 531 2.88 10.75 0.14
CA ASP A 531 1.89 10.19 1.08
C ASP A 531 2.43 9.03 1.95
N GLY A 532 3.75 8.87 2.02
CA GLY A 532 4.44 7.78 2.70
C GLY A 532 4.72 6.54 1.83
N THR A 533 4.06 6.39 0.68
CA THR A 533 4.35 5.29 -0.26
C THR A 533 4.60 5.80 -1.67
N VAL A 534 3.76 6.69 -2.17
CA VAL A 534 3.85 7.23 -3.53
C VAL A 534 4.37 8.66 -3.48
N ASN A 535 5.35 8.95 -4.34
CA ASN A 535 5.93 10.29 -4.44
C ASN A 535 4.90 11.30 -4.97
N LEU A 536 5.00 12.55 -4.51
CA LEU A 536 4.13 13.65 -4.92
C LEU A 536 4.10 13.86 -6.44
N LEU A 537 5.24 13.66 -7.12
CA LEU A 537 5.30 13.71 -8.59
C LEU A 537 4.35 12.69 -9.24
N SER A 538 4.22 11.48 -8.69
CA SER A 538 3.41 10.43 -9.29
C SER A 538 1.92 10.57 -9.00
N THR A 539 1.55 10.98 -7.78
CA THR A 539 0.13 11.23 -7.44
C THR A 539 -0.39 12.53 -8.03
N GLY A 540 0.47 13.55 -8.17
CA GLY A 540 0.06 14.91 -8.45
C GLY A 540 0.29 15.41 -9.88
N TYR A 541 1.33 14.94 -10.60
CA TYR A 541 1.74 15.54 -11.88
C TYR A 541 0.64 15.47 -12.95
N MET A 542 0.05 14.29 -13.17
CA MET A 542 -1.00 14.14 -14.20
C MET A 542 -2.22 15.00 -13.87
N CYS A 543 -2.63 15.04 -12.61
CA CYS A 543 -3.81 15.79 -12.18
C CYS A 543 -3.62 17.31 -12.22
N ASN A 544 -2.41 17.82 -11.97
CA ASN A 544 -2.14 19.27 -11.91
C ASN A 544 -1.59 19.85 -13.22
N HIS A 545 -1.00 19.02 -14.09
CA HIS A 545 -0.31 19.50 -15.28
C HIS A 545 -0.49 18.59 -16.49
N GLY A 546 -0.20 17.29 -16.38
CA GLY A 546 -0.23 16.39 -17.54
C GLY A 546 -1.59 16.37 -18.26
N TRP A 547 -2.70 16.19 -17.54
CA TRP A 547 -4.05 16.21 -18.10
C TRP A 547 -4.60 17.61 -18.40
N ASN A 548 -3.81 18.67 -18.23
CA ASN A 548 -4.12 20.00 -18.78
C ASN A 548 -3.56 20.18 -20.19
N MET A 549 -2.64 19.32 -20.63
CA MET A 549 -2.12 19.32 -22.00
C MET A 549 -3.17 18.76 -22.96
N LYS A 550 -3.40 19.42 -24.09
CA LYS A 550 -4.35 18.94 -25.11
C LYS A 550 -3.99 17.55 -25.63
N ARG A 551 -2.70 17.24 -25.71
CA ARG A 551 -2.18 15.94 -26.13
C ARG A 551 -2.73 14.78 -25.28
N TYR A 552 -2.79 14.94 -23.96
CA TYR A 552 -3.28 13.89 -23.05
C TYR A 552 -4.75 14.06 -22.65
N ASN A 553 -5.36 15.21 -22.92
CA ASN A 553 -6.78 15.47 -22.61
C ASN A 553 -7.46 16.26 -23.75
N PRO A 554 -7.65 15.65 -24.93
CA PRO A 554 -8.22 16.37 -26.08
C PRO A 554 -9.70 16.69 -25.92
N ALA A 555 -10.43 15.97 -25.06
CA ALA A 555 -11.85 16.21 -24.79
C ALA A 555 -12.10 17.30 -23.72
N GLY A 556 -11.04 17.83 -23.09
CA GLY A 556 -11.17 18.86 -22.06
C GLY A 556 -11.88 18.37 -20.80
N VAL A 557 -11.66 17.10 -20.42
CA VAL A 557 -12.18 16.48 -19.19
C VAL A 557 -11.79 17.35 -17.99
N LYS A 558 -12.77 17.68 -17.14
CA LYS A 558 -12.54 18.54 -15.98
C LYS A 558 -11.84 17.75 -14.86
N VAL A 559 -10.65 18.19 -14.48
CA VAL A 559 -9.88 17.62 -13.37
C VAL A 559 -9.97 18.56 -12.15
N THR A 560 -10.39 18.03 -11.01
CA THR A 560 -10.46 18.75 -9.73
C THR A 560 -9.52 18.07 -8.73
N VAL A 561 -8.62 18.84 -8.13
CA VAL A 561 -7.58 18.34 -7.22
C VAL A 561 -7.88 18.79 -5.80
N VAL A 562 -7.86 17.85 -4.84
CA VAL A 562 -7.90 18.16 -3.42
C VAL A 562 -6.76 17.44 -2.71
N GLU A 563 -5.79 18.21 -2.25
CA GLU A 563 -4.67 17.72 -1.46
C GLU A 563 -5.04 17.65 0.02
N MET A 564 -4.56 16.60 0.69
CA MET A 564 -4.86 16.34 2.09
C MET A 564 -3.56 16.33 2.90
N PRO A 565 -3.24 17.41 3.65
CA PRO A 565 -2.08 17.43 4.52
C PRO A 565 -2.10 16.30 5.54
N HIS A 566 -0.93 15.70 5.76
CA HIS A 566 -0.71 14.69 6.78
C HIS A 566 -0.68 15.33 8.17
N GLU A 567 -1.77 15.21 8.93
CA GLU A 567 -1.91 15.78 10.28
C GLU A 567 -2.33 14.70 11.29
N PRO A 568 -1.42 13.74 11.59
CA PRO A 568 -1.78 12.58 12.38
C PRO A 568 -2.05 12.93 13.84
N GLU A 569 -3.02 12.26 14.46
CA GLU A 569 -3.26 12.35 15.89
C GLU A 569 -2.21 11.59 16.69
N ARG A 570 -1.74 12.21 17.78
CA ARG A 570 -0.76 11.59 18.68
C ARG A 570 -1.37 10.37 19.35
N PHE A 571 -0.59 9.30 19.47
CA PHE A 571 -1.00 8.02 20.09
C PHE A 571 -2.11 7.26 19.33
N ASN A 572 -2.46 7.69 18.12
CA ASN A 572 -3.30 6.92 17.22
C ASN A 572 -2.39 6.08 16.28
N PRO A 573 -2.45 4.73 16.33
CA PRO A 573 -1.54 3.88 15.55
C PRO A 573 -1.70 4.03 14.03
N ARG A 574 -2.84 4.58 13.55
CA ARG A 574 -3.13 4.84 12.13
C ARG A 574 -3.32 6.33 11.82
N GLY A 575 -2.78 7.20 12.68
CA GLY A 575 -2.79 8.66 12.49
C GLY A 575 -4.15 9.34 12.61
N GLY A 576 -5.24 8.63 12.90
CA GLY A 576 -6.55 9.21 13.15
C GLY A 576 -7.23 9.86 11.93
N PRO A 577 -8.31 10.64 12.14
CA PRO A 577 -9.21 11.10 11.07
C PRO A 577 -8.61 12.15 10.11
N ARG A 578 -7.41 12.65 10.38
CA ARG A 578 -6.65 13.62 9.56
C ARG A 578 -5.31 13.07 9.07
N THR A 579 -5.10 11.76 9.14
CA THR A 579 -4.01 11.11 8.43
C THR A 579 -4.14 11.34 6.92
N ALA A 580 -2.98 11.35 6.27
CA ALA A 580 -2.83 11.36 4.83
C ALA A 580 -1.82 10.30 4.37
N ASP A 581 -1.60 9.30 5.23
CA ASP A 581 -0.87 8.09 4.87
C ASP A 581 -1.58 7.37 3.72
N HIS A 582 -0.81 6.79 2.80
CA HIS A 582 -1.30 6.17 1.58
C HIS A 582 -2.50 5.23 1.75
N VAL A 583 -2.49 4.38 2.78
CA VAL A 583 -3.63 3.47 3.06
C VAL A 583 -4.63 4.15 3.99
N ASP A 584 -4.16 4.81 5.04
CA ASP A 584 -5.06 5.37 6.07
C ASP A 584 -5.90 6.54 5.55
N ILE A 585 -5.53 7.16 4.43
CA ILE A 585 -6.33 8.22 3.79
C ILE A 585 -7.76 7.75 3.49
N LEU A 586 -7.99 6.45 3.24
CA LEU A 586 -9.32 5.88 3.02
C LEU A 586 -10.25 6.05 4.24
N GLY A 587 -9.69 6.15 5.45
CA GLY A 587 -10.44 6.42 6.68
C GLY A 587 -10.55 7.90 7.04
N ARG A 588 -9.94 8.80 6.26
CA ARG A 588 -9.94 10.25 6.53
C ARG A 588 -11.34 10.82 6.38
N TYR A 589 -11.78 11.65 7.34
CA TYR A 589 -13.12 12.24 7.32
C TYR A 589 -13.37 13.11 6.09
N ASN A 590 -12.40 13.97 5.74
CA ASN A 590 -12.53 14.85 4.57
C ASN A 590 -12.64 14.06 3.27
N LEU A 591 -11.88 12.98 3.11
CA LEU A 591 -12.00 12.11 1.93
C LEU A 591 -13.40 11.50 1.83
N ASN A 592 -13.89 10.95 2.93
CA ASN A 592 -15.22 10.34 2.99
C ASN A 592 -16.32 11.37 2.67
N GLU A 593 -16.23 12.59 3.20
CA GLU A 593 -17.17 13.68 2.88
C GLU A 593 -17.17 14.03 1.39
N LEU A 594 -15.98 14.16 0.77
CA LEU A 594 -15.86 14.47 -0.65
C LEU A 594 -16.35 13.33 -1.54
N LEU A 595 -16.03 12.08 -1.20
CA LEU A 595 -16.51 10.90 -1.91
C LEU A 595 -18.03 10.83 -1.88
N LEU A 596 -18.66 11.02 -0.71
CA LEU A 596 -20.11 11.05 -0.57
C LEU A 596 -20.75 12.18 -1.37
N ARG A 597 -20.11 13.36 -1.45
CA ARG A 597 -20.60 14.46 -2.29
C ARG A 597 -20.59 14.11 -3.76
N VAL A 598 -19.53 13.48 -4.27
CA VAL A 598 -19.48 13.02 -5.67
C VAL A 598 -20.54 11.95 -5.93
N ALA A 599 -20.61 10.93 -5.07
CA ALA A 599 -21.57 9.83 -5.16
C ALA A 599 -23.04 10.32 -5.12
N GLY A 600 -23.33 11.28 -4.23
CA GLY A 600 -24.63 11.93 -4.06
C GLY A 600 -24.96 13.02 -5.10
N GLY A 601 -24.22 13.13 -6.21
CA GLY A 601 -24.50 14.07 -7.29
C GLY A 601 -24.18 15.55 -6.99
N LYS A 602 -23.47 15.82 -5.87
CA LYS A 602 -23.03 17.16 -5.45
C LYS A 602 -21.52 17.38 -5.70
N GLY A 603 -20.89 16.59 -6.56
CA GLY A 603 -19.46 16.68 -6.86
C GLY A 603 -19.02 18.06 -7.39
N ASP A 604 -19.90 18.76 -8.13
CA ASP A 604 -19.62 20.10 -8.66
C ASP A 604 -19.45 21.19 -7.57
N THR A 605 -19.79 20.89 -6.32
CA THR A 605 -19.53 21.77 -5.15
C THR A 605 -18.07 21.71 -4.67
N ILE A 606 -17.30 20.72 -5.13
CA ILE A 606 -15.91 20.53 -4.73
C ILE A 606 -15.04 21.47 -5.55
N THR A 607 -14.14 22.19 -4.87
CA THR A 607 -13.23 23.14 -5.49
C THR A 607 -11.78 22.68 -5.35
N ASN A 608 -10.93 23.19 -6.23
CA ASN A 608 -9.50 22.87 -6.18
C ASN A 608 -8.88 23.35 -4.86
N TYR A 609 -8.11 22.48 -4.23
CA TYR A 609 -7.32 22.78 -3.04
C TYR A 609 -5.94 22.12 -3.19
N VAL A 610 -4.93 22.93 -3.50
CA VAL A 610 -3.54 22.52 -3.72
C VAL A 610 -2.67 23.36 -2.80
N VAL A 611 -1.92 22.70 -1.93
CA VAL A 611 -1.08 23.29 -0.88
C VAL A 611 0.40 22.94 -1.04
N SER A 612 0.71 21.86 -1.75
CA SER A 612 2.06 21.43 -2.05
C SER A 612 2.68 22.24 -3.19
N ASN A 613 4.00 22.08 -3.38
CA ASN A 613 4.74 22.70 -4.46
C ASN A 613 4.60 21.95 -5.81
N ILE A 614 3.62 21.03 -5.94
CA ILE A 614 3.47 20.19 -7.14
C ILE A 614 3.36 21.00 -8.43
N LYS A 615 2.76 22.20 -8.41
CA LYS A 615 2.68 23.06 -9.61
C LYS A 615 4.04 23.57 -10.05
N GLU A 616 4.91 23.91 -9.11
CA GLU A 616 6.29 24.28 -9.40
C GLU A 616 7.06 23.07 -9.91
N TYR A 617 6.94 21.92 -9.24
CA TYR A 617 7.63 20.70 -9.65
C TYR A 617 7.19 20.24 -11.05
N ALA A 618 5.89 20.34 -11.35
CA ALA A 618 5.36 19.99 -12.65
C ALA A 618 5.87 20.92 -13.76
N SER A 619 6.04 22.23 -13.49
CA SER A 619 6.64 23.17 -14.46
C SER A 619 8.11 22.87 -14.78
N ARG A 620 8.77 22.14 -13.88
CA ARG A 620 10.17 21.73 -14.00
C ARG A 620 10.31 20.41 -14.78
N VAL A 621 9.29 19.56 -14.82
CA VAL A 621 9.29 18.29 -15.58
C VAL A 621 9.54 18.57 -17.07
N LYS A 622 10.42 17.78 -17.69
CA LYS A 622 10.85 17.98 -19.09
C LYS A 622 9.91 17.34 -20.10
N ILE A 623 8.63 17.70 -20.04
CA ILE A 623 7.59 17.26 -20.97
C ILE A 623 6.81 18.51 -21.37
N TYR A 624 6.82 18.84 -22.66
CA TYR A 624 6.23 20.07 -23.17
C TYR A 624 5.02 19.78 -24.06
N ASP A 625 4.13 20.77 -24.16
CA ASP A 625 2.98 20.74 -25.09
C ASP A 625 3.45 21.08 -26.51
N ASP A 626 2.76 20.57 -27.51
CA ASP A 626 3.19 20.60 -28.92
C ASP A 626 3.38 22.05 -29.43
N HIS A 627 2.64 23.03 -28.88
CA HIS A 627 2.76 24.45 -29.22
C HIS A 627 4.00 25.15 -28.63
N HIS A 628 4.64 24.57 -27.61
CA HIS A 628 5.84 25.14 -27.00
C HIS A 628 7.09 24.80 -27.83
N GLU A 629 7.12 23.64 -28.49
CA GLU A 629 8.22 23.20 -29.33
C GLU A 629 8.30 24.01 -30.64
N GLU A 630 7.17 24.34 -31.27
CA GLU A 630 7.12 25.21 -32.45
C GLU A 630 7.76 26.59 -32.18
N ASN A 631 7.49 27.18 -31.01
CA ASN A 631 8.02 28.48 -30.61
C ASN A 631 9.51 28.42 -30.21
N GLU A 632 10.01 27.29 -29.71
CA GLU A 632 11.44 27.10 -29.41
C GLU A 632 12.26 26.78 -30.67
N GLU A 633 11.68 26.05 -31.63
CA GLU A 633 12.29 25.83 -32.96
C GLU A 633 12.37 27.14 -33.75
N GLU A 634 11.33 27.97 -33.74
CA GLU A 634 11.38 29.31 -34.34
C GLU A 634 12.44 30.19 -33.69
N LYS A 635 12.60 30.14 -32.36
CA LYS A 635 13.66 30.86 -31.62
C LYS A 635 15.07 30.31 -31.81
N ARG A 636 15.22 29.03 -32.15
CA ARG A 636 16.52 28.43 -32.51
C ARG A 636 16.91 28.71 -33.96
N ASN A 637 15.92 28.91 -34.83
CA ASN A 637 16.11 29.18 -36.25
C ASN A 637 16.13 30.69 -36.57
N SER A 638 15.96 31.56 -35.57
CA SER A 638 16.15 33.02 -35.63
C SER A 638 17.38 33.43 -34.84
#